data_AF-A0AAD6NM10-F1
#
_entry.id   AF-A0AAD6NM10-F1
#
_cell.length_a   1.000
_cell.length_b   1.000
_cell.length_c   1.000
_cell.angle_alpha   90.00
_cell.angle_beta   90.00
_cell.angle_gamma   90.00
#
_symmetry.space_group_name_H-M   'P 1'
#
loop_
_entity.id
_entity.type
_entity.pdbx_description
1 polymer ?
#
loop_
_entity_poly.entity_id
_entity_poly.type
_entity_poly.pdbx_seq_one_letter_code
_entity_poly.pdbx_strand_id
1 'polypeptide(L)'
;MWGNRKREANVTPPTHIMSSDQEQTGQAELYEEEAEMEEQEDEEEDEEENEEDDTDSDDEYSDEDSDDSSLKYGRRVRRAPRSQGLFPHPLDGPQSYRNAMPYREQYLRAFSAAVREKPNWTGKVLDRQLFAKWVREAQLQDNFSSDHAVLTWMPDDIEFAYRELVDEYKPFVEQMKQSGVPIEPDVDCVWRSDGLIDEELRKQLINAVATLENIAEGEKDWHPGSDKQVLDLVHPSLWPVVYGRSLSAIDRKPIQNPRDKESDWEGFSKRFCWLPSEFEVSADGAETKISSYINNLSSPKQKELFYPILERIFAKFVPLFNHVLGDLKAKKHISKKVTADAGHSYWSENMTKLKVEKHQELWDQVLESFAKSEPIDVDFAAASYPRKDDDEEDDRNDQDTIYYYEVRDMGTLCSVHGMWGPPNISEEFKLEGRTAKVIVKLANIVLTPENPSYAGGSWHVEAMLNERIIATGIYYYAQENITDSKLAFRQTINDIPNVMDVEQYSDWPIVYNMQQDGRGIQRVGSVLTKDNRAIAFPNVYQHRVQPFELADPTKPGYRKILVFFLCDPSESHDIPTTRTVLPQQPEHRDEFIQALREGRMGKMPEDVFRLILEEVPPVITREEAEKYRRVLMKERSSYMQDTAMIPFPFAQVKILKYEIAILVLGLKDYGSNSSVNGQAT
;
A
#
# COMPACT_ATOMS: atom_id res chain seq x y z
N MET A 1 40.44 -2.91 -74.20
CA MET A 1 40.86 -3.70 -73.02
C MET A 1 39.57 -4.14 -72.34
N TRP A 2 39.36 -5.46 -72.24
CA TRP A 2 38.04 -6.11 -72.15
C TRP A 2 38.11 -7.32 -71.19
N GLY A 3 36.99 -7.89 -70.71
CA GLY A 3 35.62 -7.61 -71.16
C GLY A 3 34.48 -8.15 -70.31
N ASN A 4 33.27 -7.99 -70.86
CA ASN A 4 31.94 -8.31 -70.31
C ASN A 4 31.45 -9.72 -70.75
N ARG A 5 30.21 -10.06 -70.30
CA ARG A 5 29.25 -11.08 -70.82
C ARG A 5 29.28 -12.44 -70.08
N LYS A 6 28.17 -13.18 -69.91
CA LYS A 6 26.73 -12.92 -70.18
C LYS A 6 25.81 -13.79 -69.27
N ARG A 7 24.48 -13.72 -69.49
CA ARG A 7 23.41 -14.52 -68.83
C ARG A 7 23.21 -15.92 -69.46
N GLU A 8 22.23 -16.65 -68.92
CA GLU A 8 21.47 -17.80 -69.46
C GLU A 8 22.08 -19.21 -69.20
N ALA A 9 21.32 -20.33 -69.08
CA ALA A 9 19.96 -20.59 -68.58
C ALA A 9 19.68 -22.13 -68.48
N ASN A 10 18.77 -22.56 -67.59
CA ASN A 10 17.90 -23.75 -67.66
C ASN A 10 18.41 -25.24 -67.70
N VAL A 11 17.81 -26.05 -66.81
CA VAL A 11 17.17 -27.39 -67.04
C VAL A 11 18.01 -28.69 -67.11
N THR A 12 17.80 -29.53 -66.07
CA THR A 12 17.68 -31.02 -65.90
C THR A 12 17.58 -31.98 -67.12
N PRO A 13 17.66 -33.34 -66.99
CA PRO A 13 17.89 -34.28 -65.83
C PRO A 13 19.06 -35.29 -66.18
N PRO A 14 19.08 -36.65 -66.06
CA PRO A 14 18.34 -37.67 -65.24
C PRO A 14 19.14 -38.91 -64.66
N THR A 15 18.52 -39.60 -63.68
CA THR A 15 18.49 -41.08 -63.37
C THR A 15 19.72 -42.00 -63.14
N HIS A 16 19.66 -42.75 -62.00
CA HIS A 16 19.99 -44.19 -61.76
C HIS A 16 21.47 -44.69 -61.83
N ILE A 17 21.96 -45.75 -61.13
CA ILE A 17 21.41 -46.92 -60.35
C ILE A 17 22.28 -47.21 -59.07
N MET A 18 21.65 -47.46 -57.89
CA MET A 18 22.10 -48.21 -56.65
C MET A 18 23.50 -47.91 -56.01
N SER A 19 23.84 -48.26 -54.75
CA SER A 19 23.27 -49.16 -53.72
C SER A 19 23.50 -48.66 -52.27
N SER A 20 23.12 -49.50 -51.28
CA SER A 20 23.50 -49.54 -49.85
C SER A 20 22.99 -48.46 -48.88
N ASP A 21 21.95 -48.86 -48.14
CA ASP A 21 21.87 -48.99 -46.66
C ASP A 21 21.71 -47.78 -45.71
N GLN A 22 20.56 -47.80 -45.01
CA GLN A 22 20.30 -47.49 -43.59
C GLN A 22 20.60 -46.11 -42.98
N GLU A 23 19.76 -45.56 -42.09
CA GLU A 23 18.30 -45.68 -41.93
C GLU A 23 17.79 -44.47 -41.11
N GLN A 24 16.64 -43.90 -41.48
CA GLN A 24 15.86 -42.93 -40.70
C GLN A 24 14.53 -43.63 -40.30
N THR A 25 13.62 -43.15 -39.44
CA THR A 25 13.36 -41.84 -38.82
C THR A 25 12.49 -42.07 -37.56
N GLY A 26 12.02 -41.03 -36.87
CA GLY A 26 10.89 -41.16 -35.94
C GLY A 26 10.05 -39.89 -35.84
N GLN A 27 8.83 -39.89 -36.40
CA GLN A 27 7.79 -38.88 -36.16
C GLN A 27 6.41 -39.32 -36.68
N ALA A 28 5.35 -38.78 -36.06
CA ALA A 28 3.98 -38.60 -36.57
C ALA A 28 3.00 -39.81 -36.67
N GLU A 29 2.02 -39.80 -35.75
CA GLU A 29 0.56 -39.63 -36.00
C GLU A 29 -0.42 -40.75 -36.48
N LEU A 30 -1.53 -40.83 -35.71
CA LEU A 30 -2.96 -41.10 -36.05
C LEU A 30 -3.55 -42.53 -36.01
N TYR A 31 -4.89 -42.54 -35.88
CA TYR A 31 -5.89 -43.61 -35.57
C TYR A 31 -5.93 -44.78 -36.60
N GLU A 32 -6.60 -45.94 -36.44
CA GLU A 32 -7.97 -46.28 -35.96
C GLU A 32 -8.08 -47.74 -35.40
N GLU A 33 -9.25 -48.11 -34.84
CA GLU A 33 -9.99 -49.43 -34.74
C GLU A 33 -9.24 -50.81 -34.78
N GLU A 34 -9.68 -51.96 -34.21
CA GLU A 34 -11.00 -52.44 -33.70
C GLU A 34 -10.86 -53.69 -32.75
N ALA A 35 -11.80 -53.83 -31.78
CA ALA A 35 -12.45 -55.04 -31.16
C ALA A 35 -11.77 -56.40 -30.76
N GLU A 36 -12.51 -57.15 -29.90
CA GLU A 36 -12.46 -58.60 -29.51
C GLU A 36 -11.32 -59.07 -28.53
N MET A 37 -11.59 -59.58 -27.31
CA MET A 37 -12.01 -60.96 -26.84
C MET A 37 -10.88 -62.02 -26.93
N GLU A 38 -10.64 -63.03 -26.05
CA GLU A 38 -11.19 -63.65 -24.79
C GLU A 38 -9.97 -64.08 -23.88
N GLU A 39 -9.97 -64.58 -22.62
CA GLU A 39 -10.88 -64.82 -21.45
C GLU A 39 -10.02 -65.17 -20.17
N GLN A 40 -10.60 -65.15 -18.94
CA GLN A 40 -10.18 -65.85 -17.67
C GLN A 40 -8.78 -65.48 -17.06
N GLU A 41 -8.38 -65.75 -15.81
CA GLU A 41 -8.86 -66.43 -14.55
C GLU A 41 -8.55 -65.45 -13.35
N ASP A 42 -9.11 -65.46 -12.13
CA ASP A 42 -10.45 -65.77 -11.55
C ASP A 42 -10.49 -65.38 -10.02
N GLU A 43 -11.59 -65.63 -9.27
CA GLU A 43 -11.78 -65.48 -7.78
C GLU A 43 -11.79 -64.04 -7.18
N GLU A 44 -12.57 -63.58 -6.18
CA GLU A 44 -13.75 -63.94 -5.32
C GLU A 44 -13.75 -62.85 -4.17
N GLU A 45 -14.80 -62.39 -3.49
CA GLU A 45 -16.27 -62.56 -3.56
C GLU A 45 -16.98 -61.40 -2.77
N ASP A 46 -18.33 -61.37 -2.80
CA ASP A 46 -19.33 -60.64 -1.96
C ASP A 46 -19.40 -59.09 -1.97
N GLU A 47 -20.51 -58.41 -2.37
CA GLU A 47 -21.97 -58.48 -2.02
C GLU A 47 -22.35 -57.62 -0.77
N GLU A 48 -23.51 -56.96 -0.64
CA GLU A 48 -24.71 -56.62 -1.46
C GLU A 48 -25.12 -55.18 -1.01
N GLU A 49 -25.47 -54.17 -1.83
CA GLU A 49 -26.65 -53.96 -2.72
C GLU A 49 -27.90 -53.28 -2.07
N ASN A 50 -28.58 -52.47 -2.89
CA ASN A 50 -30.04 -52.17 -2.93
C ASN A 50 -30.73 -51.31 -1.82
N GLU A 51 -31.80 -50.54 -2.09
CA GLU A 51 -32.49 -50.21 -3.36
C GLU A 51 -33.33 -48.90 -3.27
N GLU A 52 -33.48 -48.24 -4.44
CA GLU A 52 -34.68 -47.59 -5.05
C GLU A 52 -35.72 -46.65 -4.36
N ASP A 53 -36.37 -45.88 -5.24
CA ASP A 53 -37.76 -45.36 -5.29
C ASP A 53 -38.29 -44.24 -4.34
N ASP A 54 -39.12 -43.27 -4.76
CA ASP A 54 -39.63 -42.76 -6.06
C ASP A 54 -40.60 -41.57 -5.75
N THR A 55 -41.09 -40.89 -6.79
CA THR A 55 -42.32 -40.04 -6.87
C THR A 55 -42.41 -38.63 -6.22
N ASP A 56 -42.51 -37.64 -7.11
CA ASP A 56 -43.43 -36.50 -7.18
C ASP A 56 -44.37 -36.14 -5.99
N SER A 57 -44.41 -34.84 -5.65
CA SER A 57 -45.67 -34.03 -5.75
C SER A 57 -45.41 -32.52 -5.57
N ASP A 58 -46.20 -31.69 -6.27
CA ASP A 58 -46.37 -30.26 -5.98
C ASP A 58 -47.25 -30.05 -4.72
N ASP A 59 -47.11 -28.92 -4.00
CA ASP A 59 -48.26 -28.02 -3.74
C ASP A 59 -47.89 -26.65 -3.12
N GLU A 60 -48.84 -25.71 -3.16
CA GLU A 60 -48.67 -24.29 -2.86
C GLU A 60 -48.80 -23.85 -1.37
N TYR A 61 -48.40 -22.59 -1.11
CA TYR A 61 -48.83 -21.66 -0.03
C TYR A 61 -48.96 -22.11 1.43
N SER A 62 -48.21 -21.43 2.32
CA SER A 62 -48.81 -20.67 3.44
C SER A 62 -47.84 -19.65 4.05
N ASP A 63 -48.29 -18.40 4.17
CA ASP A 63 -47.76 -17.45 5.16
C ASP A 63 -48.56 -17.65 6.47
N GLU A 64 -47.90 -17.85 7.61
CA GLU A 64 -48.49 -17.57 8.93
C GLU A 64 -47.48 -16.81 9.81
N ASP A 65 -47.88 -15.60 10.23
CA ASP A 65 -47.12 -14.75 11.15
C ASP A 65 -47.02 -15.38 12.55
N SER A 66 -45.83 -15.35 13.15
CA SER A 66 -45.64 -15.56 14.59
C SER A 66 -45.14 -14.25 15.24
N ASP A 67 -46.03 -13.63 16.01
CA ASP A 67 -45.88 -12.28 16.56
C ASP A 67 -45.07 -12.28 17.89
N ASP A 68 -43.74 -12.20 17.82
CA ASP A 68 -42.90 -11.79 18.97
C ASP A 68 -42.75 -10.27 19.00
N SER A 69 -43.61 -9.63 19.79
CA SER A 69 -43.68 -8.18 19.95
C SER A 69 -42.64 -7.61 20.93
N SER A 70 -41.36 -7.92 20.74
CA SER A 70 -40.26 -7.39 21.58
C SER A 70 -39.07 -6.79 20.81
N LEU A 71 -38.27 -5.98 21.51
CA LEU A 71 -36.98 -5.41 21.07
C LEU A 71 -36.94 -4.58 19.75
N LYS A 72 -37.75 -3.51 19.71
CA LYS A 72 -37.48 -2.34 18.83
C LYS A 72 -36.17 -1.63 19.21
N TYR A 73 -35.00 -2.14 18.81
CA TYR A 73 -33.80 -1.33 18.51
C TYR A 73 -32.70 -2.05 17.69
N GLY A 74 -32.97 -3.20 17.08
CA GLY A 74 -32.02 -3.84 16.16
C GLY A 74 -31.85 -3.07 14.83
N ARG A 75 -30.70 -2.44 14.61
CA ARG A 75 -30.24 -2.17 13.22
C ARG A 75 -30.08 -3.53 12.55
N ARG A 76 -30.90 -3.85 11.54
CA ARG A 76 -30.72 -5.06 10.72
C ARG A 76 -29.29 -5.08 10.18
N VAL A 77 -28.48 -6.04 10.62
CA VAL A 77 -27.17 -6.32 10.01
C VAL A 77 -27.45 -6.90 8.63
N ARG A 78 -27.60 -6.01 7.64
CA ARG A 78 -27.78 -6.39 6.23
C ARG A 78 -26.55 -7.21 5.83
N ARG A 79 -26.75 -8.47 5.43
CA ARG A 79 -25.69 -9.33 4.87
C ARG A 79 -24.91 -8.52 3.83
N ALA A 80 -23.59 -8.50 3.96
CA ALA A 80 -22.74 -7.72 3.06
C ALA A 80 -22.89 -8.21 1.61
N PRO A 81 -23.17 -7.31 0.63
CA PRO A 81 -23.01 -7.64 -0.78
C PRO A 81 -21.55 -8.03 -1.04
N ARG A 82 -21.32 -9.15 -1.73
CA ARG A 82 -19.96 -9.60 -2.06
C ARG A 82 -19.33 -8.66 -3.10
N SER A 83 -18.60 -7.63 -2.68
CA SER A 83 -17.68 -6.92 -3.57
C SER A 83 -16.47 -7.80 -3.84
N GLN A 84 -16.58 -8.68 -4.85
CA GLN A 84 -15.50 -9.56 -5.34
C GLN A 84 -14.44 -8.75 -6.13
N GLY A 85 -13.75 -7.88 -5.41
CA GLY A 85 -12.48 -7.33 -5.86
C GLY A 85 -11.39 -8.40 -5.76
N LEU A 86 -10.52 -8.48 -6.77
CA LEU A 86 -9.40 -9.44 -6.77
C LEU A 86 -8.38 -9.16 -5.66
N PHE A 87 -8.36 -7.91 -5.16
CA PHE A 87 -7.43 -7.40 -4.16
C PHE A 87 -8.16 -6.69 -3.01
N PRO A 88 -7.63 -6.72 -1.78
CA PRO A 88 -8.20 -5.97 -0.66
C PRO A 88 -7.92 -4.48 -0.79
N HIS A 89 -8.92 -3.65 -0.52
CA HIS A 89 -8.83 -2.20 -0.39
C HIS A 89 -8.94 -1.80 1.09
N PRO A 90 -8.24 -0.75 1.57
CA PRO A 90 -8.30 -0.31 2.98
C PRO A 90 -9.72 0.05 3.48
N LEU A 91 -10.64 0.37 2.57
CA LEU A 91 -12.03 0.72 2.86
C LEU A 91 -13.03 -0.42 2.61
N ASP A 92 -12.57 -1.65 2.37
CA ASP A 92 -13.46 -2.82 2.17
C ASP A 92 -14.18 -3.26 3.48
N GLY A 93 -13.98 -2.59 4.61
CA GLY A 93 -14.71 -2.81 5.86
C GLY A 93 -13.94 -3.69 6.86
N PRO A 94 -14.59 -4.35 7.83
CA PRO A 94 -13.90 -5.07 8.91
C PRO A 94 -12.84 -6.10 8.49
N GLN A 95 -12.95 -6.65 7.29
CA GLN A 95 -11.98 -7.58 6.70
C GLN A 95 -10.76 -6.92 6.01
N SER A 96 -10.71 -5.58 5.93
CA SER A 96 -9.53 -4.83 5.46
C SER A 96 -8.54 -4.49 6.59
N TYR A 97 -9.01 -4.54 7.85
CA TYR A 97 -8.18 -4.34 9.03
C TYR A 97 -7.22 -5.52 9.25
N ARG A 98 -6.34 -5.41 10.26
CA ARG A 98 -5.20 -6.31 10.47
C ARG A 98 -5.17 -6.90 11.87
N ASN A 99 -4.50 -8.03 12.02
CA ASN A 99 -4.18 -8.59 13.33
C ASN A 99 -3.01 -7.77 13.93
N ALA A 100 -2.92 -7.69 15.25
CA ALA A 100 -1.79 -7.01 15.89
C ALA A 100 -0.47 -7.77 15.63
N MET A 101 0.59 -7.04 15.29
CA MET A 101 1.94 -7.58 15.05
C MET A 101 2.72 -7.62 16.38
N PRO A 102 3.20 -8.78 16.87
CA PRO A 102 3.98 -8.84 18.11
C PRO A 102 5.23 -7.94 18.04
N TYR A 103 5.72 -7.43 19.17
CA TYR A 103 6.91 -6.58 19.21
C TYR A 103 8.14 -7.31 18.66
N ARG A 104 8.25 -8.62 18.93
CA ARG A 104 9.23 -9.53 18.34
C ARG A 104 9.24 -9.50 16.81
N GLU A 105 8.05 -9.51 16.19
CA GLU A 105 7.95 -9.40 14.74
C GLU A 105 8.28 -7.98 14.24
N GLN A 106 7.90 -6.93 14.99
CA GLN A 106 8.21 -5.55 14.63
C GLN A 106 9.73 -5.30 14.57
N TYR A 107 10.52 -5.73 15.57
CA TYR A 107 11.97 -5.54 15.55
C TYR A 107 12.67 -6.40 14.49
N LEU A 108 12.25 -7.65 14.29
CA LEU A 108 12.78 -8.51 13.22
C LEU A 108 12.58 -7.89 11.83
N ARG A 109 11.38 -7.37 11.55
CA ARG A 109 11.05 -6.74 10.26
C ARG A 109 11.79 -5.41 10.09
N ALA A 110 11.92 -4.61 11.15
CA ALA A 110 12.70 -3.38 11.14
C ALA A 110 14.20 -3.64 10.87
N PHE A 111 14.80 -4.63 11.54
CA PHE A 111 16.18 -5.06 11.30
C PHE A 111 16.39 -5.60 9.88
N SER A 112 15.52 -6.50 9.42
CA SER A 112 15.54 -7.06 8.06
C SER A 112 15.55 -5.97 6.99
N ALA A 113 14.66 -4.97 7.10
CA ALA A 113 14.64 -3.82 6.19
C ALA A 113 15.90 -2.93 6.35
N ALA A 114 16.34 -2.67 7.58
CA ALA A 114 17.52 -1.85 7.88
C ALA A 114 18.84 -2.48 7.41
N VAL A 115 18.93 -3.81 7.28
CA VAL A 115 20.05 -4.50 6.61
C VAL A 115 19.94 -4.33 5.10
N ARG A 116 18.76 -4.57 4.51
CA ARG A 116 18.54 -4.50 3.05
C ARG A 116 18.68 -3.10 2.45
N GLU A 117 18.58 -2.05 3.27
CA GLU A 117 18.84 -0.66 2.86
C GLU A 117 20.35 -0.30 2.84
N LYS A 118 21.24 -1.14 3.41
CA LYS A 118 22.69 -0.89 3.40
C LYS A 118 23.27 -1.13 1.98
N PRO A 119 24.16 -0.26 1.45
CA PRO A 119 24.81 -0.51 0.17
C PRO A 119 25.60 -1.83 0.16
N ASN A 120 25.43 -2.63 -0.89
CA ASN A 120 26.02 -3.96 -1.08
C ASN A 120 25.72 -4.96 0.07
N TRP A 121 24.53 -4.89 0.66
CA TRP A 121 24.13 -5.76 1.77
C TRP A 121 24.23 -7.27 1.45
N THR A 122 23.91 -7.70 0.21
CA THR A 122 23.91 -9.13 -0.18
C THR A 122 25.29 -9.81 -0.05
N GLY A 123 26.38 -9.04 -0.21
CA GLY A 123 27.73 -9.53 0.06
C GLY A 123 28.13 -9.37 1.53
N LYS A 124 27.71 -8.27 2.18
CA LYS A 124 28.07 -7.96 3.57
C LYS A 124 27.39 -8.84 4.61
N VAL A 125 26.18 -9.33 4.33
CA VAL A 125 25.42 -10.22 5.24
C VAL A 125 26.15 -11.53 5.52
N LEU A 126 27.00 -11.99 4.60
CA LEU A 126 27.80 -13.21 4.73
C LEU A 126 28.94 -13.08 5.76
N ASP A 127 29.32 -11.86 6.14
CA ASP A 127 30.26 -11.61 7.23
C ASP A 127 29.49 -11.70 8.56
N ARG A 128 29.52 -12.89 9.19
CA ARG A 128 28.81 -13.15 10.45
C ARG A 128 29.34 -12.31 11.63
N GLN A 129 30.56 -11.78 11.57
CA GLN A 129 31.10 -10.83 12.57
C GLN A 129 30.47 -9.43 12.39
N LEU A 130 30.38 -8.96 11.14
CA LEU A 130 29.67 -7.72 10.80
C LEU A 130 28.16 -7.82 11.07
N PHE A 131 27.56 -8.98 10.82
CA PHE A 131 26.16 -9.26 11.13
C PHE A 131 25.89 -9.23 12.64
N ALA A 132 26.71 -9.92 13.44
CA ALA A 132 26.62 -9.88 14.91
C ALA A 132 26.75 -8.45 15.45
N LYS A 133 27.61 -7.61 14.85
CA LYS A 133 27.69 -6.18 15.18
C LYS A 133 26.39 -5.43 14.88
N TRP A 134 25.74 -5.68 13.75
CA TRP A 134 24.44 -5.06 13.44
C TRP A 134 23.31 -5.53 14.37
N VAL A 135 23.30 -6.81 14.73
CA VAL A 135 22.33 -7.37 15.70
C VAL A 135 22.50 -6.72 17.07
N ARG A 136 23.75 -6.53 17.52
CA ARG A 136 24.03 -5.77 18.76
C ARG A 136 23.63 -4.29 18.65
N GLU A 137 23.84 -3.66 17.50
CA GLU A 137 23.37 -2.29 17.23
C GLU A 137 21.84 -2.19 17.29
N ALA A 138 21.11 -3.20 16.83
CA ALA A 138 19.64 -3.25 16.89
C ALA A 138 19.13 -3.53 18.30
N GLN A 139 19.65 -4.53 19.00
CA GLN A 139 19.27 -4.87 20.38
C GLN A 139 19.45 -3.68 21.36
N LEU A 140 20.41 -2.79 21.13
CA LEU A 140 20.59 -1.55 21.89
C LEU A 140 19.63 -0.40 21.51
N GLN A 141 18.90 -0.51 20.39
CA GLN A 141 17.87 0.42 19.94
C GLN A 141 16.45 -0.09 20.23
N ASP A 142 16.25 -1.41 20.20
CA ASP A 142 14.99 -2.11 20.48
C ASP A 142 14.74 -2.22 22.00
N ASN A 143 14.61 -1.06 22.65
CA ASN A 143 14.20 -0.96 24.04
C ASN A 143 12.70 -0.59 24.15
N PHE A 144 11.99 -1.23 25.08
CA PHE A 144 10.57 -1.04 25.26
C PHE A 144 10.26 0.31 25.92
N SER A 145 9.22 1.01 25.45
CA SER A 145 8.89 2.38 25.90
C SER A 145 8.02 2.40 27.18
N SER A 146 8.53 1.83 28.28
CA SER A 146 7.89 1.91 29.61
C SER A 146 8.93 2.01 30.72
N ASP A 147 8.46 2.10 31.96
CA ASP A 147 9.31 2.04 33.17
C ASP A 147 9.96 0.64 33.38
N HIS A 148 9.57 -0.35 32.58
CA HIS A 148 10.10 -1.72 32.58
C HIS A 148 11.02 -1.95 31.36
N ALA A 149 12.24 -2.43 31.60
CA ALA A 149 13.09 -3.00 30.56
C ALA A 149 12.68 -4.46 30.32
N VAL A 150 12.33 -4.80 29.08
CA VAL A 150 11.89 -6.15 28.68
C VAL A 150 12.99 -6.79 27.84
N LEU A 151 13.23 -8.10 27.99
CA LEU A 151 14.19 -8.82 27.17
C LEU A 151 13.75 -8.82 25.70
N THR A 152 14.54 -8.18 24.84
CA THR A 152 14.41 -8.23 23.38
C THR A 152 15.60 -8.99 22.78
N TRP A 153 15.36 -9.66 21.66
CA TRP A 153 16.27 -10.52 20.92
C TRP A 153 16.66 -11.84 21.61
N MET A 154 16.19 -12.95 21.04
CA MET A 154 16.51 -14.33 21.45
C MET A 154 17.50 -15.00 20.48
N PRO A 155 18.17 -16.12 20.86
CA PRO A 155 19.16 -16.78 19.99
C PRO A 155 18.62 -17.20 18.61
N ASP A 156 17.35 -17.62 18.56
CA ASP A 156 16.61 -18.01 17.37
C ASP A 156 16.20 -16.81 16.49
N ASP A 157 16.04 -15.60 17.05
CA ASP A 157 15.83 -14.38 16.26
C ASP A 157 17.03 -14.09 15.33
N ILE A 158 18.26 -14.36 15.82
CA ILE A 158 19.48 -14.09 15.04
C ILE A 158 19.57 -15.03 13.84
N GLU A 159 19.39 -16.33 14.07
CA GLU A 159 19.50 -17.31 12.99
C GLU A 159 18.30 -17.21 12.04
N PHE A 160 17.09 -16.89 12.52
CA PHE A 160 15.94 -16.57 11.65
C PHE A 160 16.22 -15.34 10.78
N ALA A 161 16.69 -14.22 11.35
CA ALA A 161 16.98 -13.01 10.59
C ALA A 161 18.14 -13.22 9.61
N TYR A 162 19.18 -13.98 10.00
CA TYR A 162 20.28 -14.33 9.11
C TYR A 162 19.80 -15.17 7.92
N ARG A 163 19.02 -16.23 8.18
CA ARG A 163 18.51 -17.12 7.13
C ARG A 163 17.50 -16.43 6.22
N GLU A 164 16.57 -15.63 6.75
CA GLU A 164 15.68 -14.80 5.91
C GLU A 164 16.49 -13.91 4.95
N LEU A 165 17.59 -13.31 5.41
CA LEU A 165 18.42 -12.43 4.58
C LEU A 165 19.35 -13.19 3.61
N VAL A 166 19.84 -14.38 3.96
CA VAL A 166 20.85 -15.15 3.20
C VAL A 166 20.25 -16.23 2.30
N ASP A 167 19.25 -16.96 2.78
CA ASP A 167 18.61 -18.07 2.07
C ASP A 167 17.54 -17.55 1.07
N GLU A 168 16.80 -16.49 1.43
CA GLU A 168 15.62 -16.04 0.67
C GLU A 168 15.81 -14.68 -0.03
N TYR A 169 16.07 -13.60 0.72
CA TYR A 169 16.18 -12.27 0.12
C TYR A 169 17.40 -12.14 -0.83
N LYS A 170 18.55 -12.72 -0.44
CA LYS A 170 19.80 -12.56 -1.19
C LYS A 170 19.74 -13.21 -2.58
N PRO A 171 19.35 -14.48 -2.75
CA PRO A 171 19.29 -15.11 -4.08
C PRO A 171 18.32 -14.40 -5.02
N PHE A 172 17.14 -13.99 -4.50
CA PHE A 172 16.18 -13.20 -5.26
C PHE A 172 16.79 -11.87 -5.77
N VAL A 173 17.41 -11.07 -4.88
CA VAL A 173 17.98 -9.77 -5.27
C VAL A 173 19.16 -9.92 -6.23
N GLU A 174 19.95 -11.00 -6.12
CA GLU A 174 21.04 -11.29 -7.06
C GLU A 174 20.51 -11.76 -8.42
N GLN A 175 19.44 -12.57 -8.46
CA GLN A 175 18.75 -12.97 -9.69
C GLN A 175 18.13 -11.77 -10.41
N MET A 176 17.45 -10.87 -9.70
CA MET A 176 16.85 -9.66 -10.28
C MET A 176 17.88 -8.67 -10.82
N LYS A 177 19.08 -8.62 -10.21
CA LYS A 177 20.21 -7.87 -10.77
C LYS A 177 20.78 -8.51 -12.03
N GLN A 178 20.81 -9.84 -12.11
CA GLN A 178 21.26 -10.59 -13.30
C GLN A 178 20.27 -10.48 -14.47
N SER A 179 18.96 -10.39 -14.22
CA SER A 179 17.93 -10.18 -15.25
C SER A 179 17.85 -8.74 -15.79
N GLY A 180 18.61 -7.81 -15.22
CA GLY A 180 18.60 -6.40 -15.62
C GLY A 180 17.39 -5.60 -15.09
N VAL A 181 16.63 -6.15 -14.15
CA VAL A 181 15.47 -5.50 -13.52
C VAL A 181 15.75 -5.38 -12.01
N PRO A 182 16.50 -4.35 -11.55
CA PRO A 182 17.08 -4.30 -10.20
C PRO A 182 16.04 -3.92 -9.12
N ILE A 183 15.04 -4.78 -8.94
CA ILE A 183 14.01 -4.68 -7.92
C ILE A 183 14.50 -5.34 -6.64
N GLU A 184 14.34 -4.63 -5.52
CA GLU A 184 14.59 -5.13 -4.17
C GLU A 184 13.35 -4.92 -3.29
N PRO A 185 12.96 -5.88 -2.45
CA PRO A 185 11.96 -5.66 -1.41
C PRO A 185 12.51 -4.78 -0.28
N ASP A 186 11.63 -4.05 0.39
CA ASP A 186 11.95 -3.17 1.53
C ASP A 186 11.09 -3.59 2.76
N VAL A 187 10.42 -2.67 3.45
CA VAL A 187 9.26 -2.97 4.31
C VAL A 187 8.34 -3.99 3.62
N ASP A 188 7.82 -5.01 4.30
CA ASP A 188 7.17 -6.15 3.62
C ASP A 188 5.91 -5.71 2.82
N CYS A 189 5.73 -6.30 1.64
CA CYS A 189 4.83 -5.85 0.57
C CYS A 189 5.17 -4.50 -0.09
N VAL A 190 6.25 -3.82 0.33
CA VAL A 190 6.79 -2.63 -0.34
C VAL A 190 8.04 -3.02 -1.14
N TRP A 191 8.08 -2.57 -2.38
CA TRP A 191 9.10 -2.91 -3.36
C TRP A 191 9.77 -1.63 -3.85
N ARG A 192 11.08 -1.66 -4.08
CA ARG A 192 11.84 -0.53 -4.60
C ARG A 192 12.80 -0.92 -5.70
N SER A 193 13.31 0.07 -6.42
CA SER A 193 14.42 -0.10 -7.34
C SER A 193 15.20 1.20 -7.45
N ASP A 194 16.52 1.13 -7.28
CA ASP A 194 17.44 2.28 -7.38
C ASP A 194 18.04 2.33 -8.78
N GLY A 195 17.85 3.44 -9.50
CA GLY A 195 18.29 3.58 -10.90
C GLY A 195 17.39 2.85 -11.91
N LEU A 196 16.14 2.51 -11.55
CA LEU A 196 15.17 1.85 -12.42
C LEU A 196 14.94 2.59 -13.76
N ILE A 197 15.01 3.91 -13.71
CA ILE A 197 14.85 4.81 -14.84
C ILE A 197 16.23 5.33 -15.23
N ASP A 198 16.58 5.11 -16.50
CA ASP A 198 17.87 5.50 -17.05
C ASP A 198 18.05 7.03 -17.05
N GLU A 199 19.31 7.46 -16.99
CA GLU A 199 19.68 8.87 -16.88
C GLU A 199 19.37 9.71 -18.15
N GLU A 200 18.91 9.11 -19.24
CA GLU A 200 18.41 9.83 -20.42
C GLU A 200 16.90 10.10 -20.29
N LEU A 201 16.11 9.06 -20.04
CA LEU A 201 14.67 9.12 -19.79
C LEU A 201 14.33 9.97 -18.56
N ARG A 202 15.15 9.89 -17.52
CA ARG A 202 15.08 10.76 -16.34
C ARG A 202 15.22 12.24 -16.71
N LYS A 203 16.20 12.57 -17.56
CA LYS A 203 16.42 13.96 -18.01
C LYS A 203 15.33 14.44 -18.96
N GLN A 204 14.77 13.54 -19.78
CA GLN A 204 13.57 13.82 -20.57
C GLN A 204 12.40 14.19 -19.64
N LEU A 205 12.14 13.43 -18.56
CA LEU A 205 11.11 13.77 -17.58
C LEU A 205 11.37 15.12 -16.90
N ILE A 206 12.59 15.37 -16.41
CA ILE A 206 12.94 16.65 -15.75
C ILE A 206 12.71 17.84 -16.69
N ASN A 207 13.13 17.73 -17.95
CA ASN A 207 12.93 18.77 -18.96
C ASN A 207 11.45 18.96 -19.34
N ALA A 208 10.65 17.88 -19.36
CA ALA A 208 9.21 17.97 -19.58
C ALA A 208 8.50 18.66 -18.40
N VAL A 209 8.77 18.20 -17.17
CA VAL A 209 8.28 18.79 -15.91
C VAL A 209 8.60 20.28 -15.81
N ALA A 210 9.79 20.70 -16.25
CA ALA A 210 10.21 22.09 -16.26
C ALA A 210 9.28 23.02 -17.05
N THR A 211 8.48 22.49 -17.99
CA THR A 211 7.45 23.27 -18.73
C THR A 211 6.18 23.57 -17.91
N LEU A 212 5.93 22.80 -16.85
CA LEU A 212 4.83 23.03 -15.90
C LEU A 212 5.31 23.80 -14.66
N GLU A 213 6.57 23.63 -14.27
CA GLU A 213 7.15 24.25 -13.08
C GLU A 213 7.59 25.71 -13.29
N ASN A 214 8.14 26.04 -14.47
CA ASN A 214 8.67 27.37 -14.78
C ASN A 214 7.63 28.32 -15.40
N ILE A 215 6.40 28.27 -14.89
CA ILE A 215 5.32 29.21 -15.22
C ILE A 215 5.36 30.46 -14.31
N ALA A 216 4.52 31.46 -14.59
CA ALA A 216 4.51 32.68 -13.78
C ALA A 216 4.09 32.39 -12.33
N GLU A 217 4.65 33.13 -11.36
CA GLU A 217 4.41 32.87 -9.92
C GLU A 217 2.92 33.01 -9.51
N GLY A 218 2.12 33.77 -10.26
CA GLY A 218 0.66 33.87 -10.08
C GLY A 218 -0.15 32.74 -10.72
N GLU A 219 0.47 31.91 -11.56
CA GLU A 219 -0.15 30.74 -12.23
C GLU A 219 0.18 29.42 -11.52
N LYS A 220 1.15 29.43 -10.59
CA LYS A 220 1.59 28.25 -9.83
C LYS A 220 0.51 27.75 -8.86
N ASP A 221 0.16 26.48 -9.03
CA ASP A 221 -0.81 25.79 -8.18
C ASP A 221 -0.17 25.29 -6.86
N TRP A 222 0.04 26.24 -5.95
CA TRP A 222 0.50 25.94 -4.59
C TRP A 222 -0.58 25.20 -3.80
N HIS A 223 -0.25 24.02 -3.26
CA HIS A 223 -1.19 23.15 -2.59
C HIS A 223 -1.83 23.84 -1.37
N PRO A 224 -3.17 23.77 -1.18
CA PRO A 224 -3.86 24.51 -0.12
C PRO A 224 -3.29 24.20 1.28
N GLY A 225 -2.85 25.24 1.98
CA GLY A 225 -2.31 25.13 3.34
C GLY A 225 -0.85 24.68 3.44
N SER A 226 -0.12 24.52 2.32
CA SER A 226 1.28 24.08 2.30
C SER A 226 2.33 25.19 2.50
N ASP A 227 1.91 26.43 2.80
CA ASP A 227 2.78 27.62 2.92
C ASP A 227 3.80 27.80 1.78
N LYS A 228 3.37 27.54 0.54
CA LYS A 228 4.19 27.52 -0.68
C LYS A 228 5.38 26.52 -0.64
N GLN A 229 5.30 25.47 0.17
CA GLN A 229 6.26 24.36 0.13
C GLN A 229 5.87 23.26 -0.88
N VAL A 230 4.58 23.07 -1.19
CA VAL A 230 4.13 21.98 -2.09
C VAL A 230 3.47 22.53 -3.35
N LEU A 231 4.06 22.26 -4.50
CA LEU A 231 3.58 22.66 -5.83
C LEU A 231 2.91 21.46 -6.52
N ASP A 232 1.61 21.58 -6.80
CA ASP A 232 0.85 20.60 -7.59
C ASP A 232 1.07 20.88 -9.09
N LEU A 233 1.66 19.95 -9.84
CA LEU A 233 1.89 20.11 -11.30
C LEU A 233 0.87 19.33 -12.14
N VAL A 234 0.51 18.13 -11.67
CA VAL A 234 -0.61 17.33 -12.19
C VAL A 234 -1.31 16.78 -10.96
N HIS A 235 -2.52 17.26 -10.66
CA HIS A 235 -3.25 16.85 -9.46
C HIS A 235 -4.60 16.22 -9.80
N PRO A 236 -4.87 14.97 -9.37
CA PRO A 236 -6.06 14.22 -9.80
C PRO A 236 -7.38 14.71 -9.17
N SER A 237 -7.30 15.62 -8.18
CA SER A 237 -8.49 16.29 -7.63
C SER A 237 -8.94 17.53 -8.41
N LEU A 238 -8.20 17.93 -9.45
CA LEU A 238 -8.66 18.90 -10.46
C LEU A 238 -9.40 18.13 -11.57
N TRP A 239 -10.48 18.71 -12.07
CA TRP A 239 -11.38 18.09 -13.07
C TRP A 239 -11.75 16.62 -12.78
N PRO A 240 -12.13 16.24 -11.54
CA PRO A 240 -12.61 14.88 -11.25
C PRO A 240 -13.95 14.62 -11.95
N VAL A 241 -14.40 13.36 -11.99
CA VAL A 241 -15.82 13.07 -12.24
C VAL A 241 -16.64 13.77 -11.16
N VAL A 242 -17.69 14.45 -11.57
CA VAL A 242 -18.72 15.07 -10.74
C VAL A 242 -20.03 14.38 -11.09
N TYR A 243 -20.49 13.48 -10.21
CA TYR A 243 -21.66 12.64 -10.51
C TYR A 243 -22.90 13.50 -10.78
N GLY A 244 -23.65 13.15 -11.82
CA GLY A 244 -24.79 13.93 -12.31
C GLY A 244 -24.45 15.16 -13.16
N ARG A 245 -23.16 15.53 -13.33
CA ARG A 245 -22.71 16.60 -14.26
C ARG A 245 -21.77 16.10 -15.35
N SER A 246 -20.72 15.35 -14.99
CA SER A 246 -19.76 14.81 -15.96
C SER A 246 -20.45 13.87 -16.94
N LEU A 247 -20.19 13.98 -18.24
CA LEU A 247 -20.91 13.21 -19.25
C LEU A 247 -20.10 12.02 -19.79
N SER A 248 -20.81 10.94 -20.05
CA SER A 248 -20.35 9.76 -20.78
C SER A 248 -19.98 10.10 -22.22
N ALA A 249 -18.83 9.60 -22.68
CA ALA A 249 -18.40 9.71 -24.07
C ALA A 249 -19.25 8.87 -25.02
N ILE A 250 -19.79 7.76 -24.51
CA ILE A 250 -20.51 6.71 -25.25
C ILE A 250 -21.93 7.16 -25.61
N ASP A 251 -22.71 7.55 -24.60
CA ASP A 251 -24.16 7.81 -24.73
C ASP A 251 -24.57 9.24 -24.34
N ARG A 252 -23.60 10.10 -24.00
CA ARG A 252 -23.77 11.52 -23.64
C ARG A 252 -24.64 11.79 -22.42
N LYS A 253 -25.03 10.76 -21.65
CA LYS A 253 -25.76 10.94 -20.39
C LYS A 253 -24.81 11.35 -19.25
N PRO A 254 -25.30 12.04 -18.20
CA PRO A 254 -24.50 12.29 -17.01
C PRO A 254 -24.14 10.99 -16.30
N ILE A 255 -22.86 10.85 -15.96
CA ILE A 255 -22.31 9.72 -15.22
C ILE A 255 -22.96 9.73 -13.83
N GLN A 256 -23.67 8.66 -13.52
CA GLN A 256 -24.31 8.50 -12.22
C GLN A 256 -23.29 7.97 -11.21
N ASN A 257 -23.53 8.26 -9.93
CA ASN A 257 -22.89 7.51 -8.85
C ASN A 257 -23.25 6.01 -9.02
N PRO A 258 -22.30 5.06 -8.92
CA PRO A 258 -22.60 3.63 -9.02
C PRO A 258 -23.82 3.24 -8.19
N ARG A 259 -24.83 2.65 -8.85
CA ARG A 259 -26.19 2.53 -8.31
C ARG A 259 -26.33 1.56 -7.13
N ASP A 260 -25.40 0.61 -7.00
CA ASP A 260 -25.66 -0.68 -6.34
C ASP A 260 -25.32 -0.72 -4.83
N LYS A 261 -25.51 0.42 -4.14
CA LYS A 261 -25.31 0.53 -2.68
C LYS A 261 -26.39 1.39 -2.00
N GLU A 262 -27.58 0.81 -1.82
CA GLU A 262 -28.63 1.32 -0.90
C GLU A 262 -28.30 1.08 0.60
N SER A 263 -27.12 0.57 0.90
CA SER A 263 -26.50 0.68 2.23
C SER A 263 -25.57 1.88 2.26
N ASP A 264 -25.67 2.70 3.31
CA ASP A 264 -24.67 3.73 3.61
C ASP A 264 -23.33 3.07 3.96
N TRP A 265 -22.53 2.79 2.93
CA TRP A 265 -21.19 2.23 3.05
C TRP A 265 -20.16 3.35 3.24
N GLU A 266 -19.48 3.33 4.38
CA GLU A 266 -18.42 4.28 4.71
C GLU A 266 -17.22 4.10 3.76
N GLY A 267 -16.86 5.16 3.03
CA GLY A 267 -15.71 5.14 2.10
C GLY A 267 -16.03 5.27 0.60
N PHE A 268 -17.30 5.49 0.23
CA PHE A 268 -17.66 6.04 -1.09
C PHE A 268 -17.94 7.55 -0.97
N SER A 269 -17.41 8.35 -1.91
CA SER A 269 -17.94 9.67 -2.19
C SER A 269 -19.25 9.54 -2.97
N LYS A 270 -20.28 10.25 -2.51
CA LYS A 270 -21.56 10.38 -3.24
C LYS A 270 -21.51 11.50 -4.30
N ARG A 271 -20.32 12.05 -4.59
CA ARG A 271 -20.12 13.32 -5.31
C ARG A 271 -19.06 13.27 -6.39
N PHE A 272 -17.91 12.67 -6.09
CA PHE A 272 -16.72 12.75 -6.93
C PHE A 272 -16.05 11.40 -7.13
N CYS A 273 -15.29 11.29 -8.22
CA CYS A 273 -14.30 10.24 -8.43
C CYS A 273 -13.08 10.85 -9.15
N TRP A 274 -11.86 10.55 -8.73
CA TRP A 274 -10.69 10.77 -9.58
C TRP A 274 -10.80 9.93 -10.85
N LEU A 275 -10.26 10.44 -11.96
CA LEU A 275 -10.53 9.91 -13.29
C LEU A 275 -9.26 9.21 -13.83
N PRO A 276 -9.15 7.86 -13.75
CA PRO A 276 -8.03 7.11 -14.30
C PRO A 276 -7.96 7.20 -15.83
N SER A 277 -6.73 7.13 -16.33
CA SER A 277 -6.40 6.93 -17.73
C SER A 277 -6.09 5.46 -18.00
N GLU A 278 -6.36 5.00 -19.21
CA GLU A 278 -6.04 3.66 -19.68
C GLU A 278 -4.61 3.60 -20.26
N PHE A 279 -3.83 2.66 -19.74
CA PHE A 279 -2.46 2.32 -20.13
C PHE A 279 -2.44 0.86 -20.62
N GLU A 280 -2.36 0.65 -21.93
CA GLU A 280 -2.29 -0.66 -22.59
C GLU A 280 -0.85 -1.19 -22.52
N VAL A 281 -0.61 -2.27 -21.78
CA VAL A 281 0.72 -2.87 -21.57
C VAL A 281 0.95 -3.99 -22.58
N SER A 282 2.15 -4.08 -23.18
CA SER A 282 2.49 -5.15 -24.13
C SER A 282 2.47 -6.54 -23.47
N ALA A 283 2.31 -7.60 -24.27
CA ALA A 283 2.23 -8.98 -23.78
C ALA A 283 3.53 -9.49 -23.11
N ASP A 284 4.65 -8.82 -23.35
CA ASP A 284 5.97 -9.05 -22.74
C ASP A 284 6.33 -8.03 -21.66
N GLY A 285 5.47 -7.03 -21.39
CA GLY A 285 5.70 -5.95 -20.43
C GLY A 285 6.77 -4.92 -20.82
N ALA A 286 7.40 -5.05 -21.99
CA ALA A 286 8.50 -4.19 -22.41
C ALA A 286 8.04 -2.77 -22.81
N GLU A 287 6.80 -2.64 -23.29
CA GLU A 287 6.21 -1.39 -23.77
C GLU A 287 4.86 -1.10 -23.09
N THR A 288 4.42 0.15 -23.19
CA THR A 288 3.09 0.58 -22.74
C THR A 288 2.59 1.71 -23.64
N LYS A 289 1.29 1.76 -23.90
CA LYS A 289 0.62 2.82 -24.67
C LYS A 289 -0.48 3.47 -23.85
N ILE A 290 -0.44 4.80 -23.72
CA ILE A 290 -1.54 5.57 -23.14
C ILE A 290 -2.61 5.73 -24.23
N SER A 291 -3.75 5.04 -24.08
CA SER A 291 -4.80 4.97 -25.11
C SER A 291 -5.96 5.96 -24.91
N SER A 292 -5.87 6.80 -23.88
CA SER A 292 -6.89 7.80 -23.50
C SER A 292 -6.24 9.07 -22.93
N TYR A 293 -7.00 10.13 -22.62
CA TYR A 293 -6.36 11.37 -22.15
C TYR A 293 -5.85 11.27 -20.70
N ILE A 294 -4.83 12.03 -20.32
CA ILE A 294 -4.42 12.23 -18.93
C ILE A 294 -4.94 13.58 -18.45
N ASN A 295 -5.61 13.57 -17.30
CA ASN A 295 -6.16 14.78 -16.69
C ASN A 295 -5.03 15.74 -16.29
N ASN A 296 -5.17 17.05 -16.51
CA ASN A 296 -4.12 18.08 -16.46
C ASN A 296 -3.03 18.03 -17.56
N LEU A 297 -2.83 16.91 -18.29
CA LEU A 297 -1.82 16.77 -19.37
C LEU A 297 -2.50 16.68 -20.74
N SER A 298 -3.39 17.63 -21.00
CA SER A 298 -4.46 17.47 -21.99
C SER A 298 -4.24 18.17 -23.34
N SER A 299 -3.41 19.20 -23.42
CA SER A 299 -3.15 19.87 -24.71
C SER A 299 -2.31 18.99 -25.66
N PRO A 300 -2.39 19.16 -27.00
CA PRO A 300 -1.57 18.40 -27.96
C PRO A 300 -0.07 18.43 -27.66
N LYS A 301 0.46 19.57 -27.21
CA LYS A 301 1.87 19.73 -26.84
C LYS A 301 2.23 18.95 -25.56
N GLN A 302 1.33 18.90 -24.57
CA GLN A 302 1.54 18.08 -23.38
C GLN A 302 1.43 16.58 -23.71
N LYS A 303 0.47 16.19 -24.57
CA LYS A 303 0.33 14.82 -25.09
C LYS A 303 1.64 14.38 -25.76
N GLU A 304 2.12 15.15 -26.74
CA GLU A 304 3.38 14.90 -27.48
C GLU A 304 4.61 14.82 -26.57
N LEU A 305 4.74 15.75 -25.60
CA LEU A 305 5.91 15.84 -24.73
C LEU A 305 5.94 14.80 -23.61
N PHE A 306 4.81 14.57 -22.92
CA PHE A 306 4.77 13.74 -21.72
C PHE A 306 4.45 12.27 -22.00
N TYR A 307 3.63 11.94 -23.00
CA TYR A 307 3.14 10.56 -23.12
C TYR A 307 4.27 9.56 -23.41
N PRO A 308 5.19 9.79 -24.37
CA PRO A 308 6.29 8.84 -24.64
C PRO A 308 7.23 8.65 -23.43
N ILE A 309 7.31 9.64 -22.54
CA ILE A 309 8.08 9.57 -21.29
C ILE A 309 7.32 8.73 -20.26
N LEU A 310 6.05 9.04 -20.02
CA LEU A 310 5.20 8.34 -19.04
C LEU A 310 4.96 6.87 -19.45
N GLU A 311 4.84 6.59 -20.74
CA GLU A 311 4.77 5.23 -21.32
C GLU A 311 6.01 4.41 -20.96
N ARG A 312 7.21 4.92 -21.27
CA ARG A 312 8.48 4.26 -20.97
C ARG A 312 8.72 4.09 -19.47
N ILE A 313 8.33 5.06 -18.64
CA ILE A 313 8.46 4.95 -17.18
C ILE A 313 7.43 3.95 -16.61
N PHE A 314 6.18 3.94 -17.09
CA PHE A 314 5.18 3.00 -16.59
C PHE A 314 5.53 1.54 -16.92
N ALA A 315 6.06 1.26 -18.12
CA ALA A 315 6.57 -0.07 -18.47
C ALA A 315 7.65 -0.55 -17.48
N LYS A 316 8.53 0.33 -17.00
CA LYS A 316 9.50 0.01 -15.93
C LYS A 316 8.86 -0.23 -14.56
N PHE A 317 7.68 0.35 -14.30
CA PHE A 317 6.91 0.13 -13.08
C PHE A 317 6.02 -1.13 -13.11
N VAL A 318 5.71 -1.70 -14.28
CA VAL A 318 4.89 -2.91 -14.40
C VAL A 318 5.40 -4.06 -13.52
N PRO A 319 6.70 -4.43 -13.54
CA PRO A 319 7.20 -5.48 -12.65
C PRO A 319 7.12 -5.13 -11.17
N LEU A 320 7.30 -3.85 -10.77
CA LEU A 320 7.10 -3.41 -9.38
C LEU A 320 5.64 -3.57 -8.94
N PHE A 321 4.67 -3.21 -9.80
CA PHE A 321 3.25 -3.42 -9.51
C PHE A 321 2.90 -4.90 -9.44
N ASN A 322 3.40 -5.74 -10.35
CA ASN A 322 3.16 -7.18 -10.34
C ASN A 322 3.59 -7.85 -9.02
N HIS A 323 4.72 -7.43 -8.43
CA HIS A 323 5.15 -7.91 -7.12
C HIS A 323 4.19 -7.48 -6.00
N VAL A 324 3.74 -6.22 -5.98
CA VAL A 324 2.72 -5.73 -5.01
C VAL A 324 1.40 -6.50 -5.14
N LEU A 325 0.93 -6.71 -6.38
CA LEU A 325 -0.28 -7.51 -6.64
C LEU A 325 -0.10 -8.97 -6.19
N GLY A 326 1.07 -9.56 -6.44
CA GLY A 326 1.41 -10.92 -5.99
C GLY A 326 1.41 -11.06 -4.46
N ASP A 327 2.00 -10.11 -3.73
CA ASP A 327 1.96 -10.11 -2.26
C ASP A 327 0.56 -9.87 -1.69
N LEU A 328 -0.28 -9.10 -2.40
CA LEU A 328 -1.70 -8.94 -2.06
C LEU A 328 -2.50 -10.24 -2.30
N LYS A 329 -2.32 -10.91 -3.45
CA LYS A 329 -2.96 -12.19 -3.78
C LYS A 329 -2.53 -13.30 -2.81
N ALA A 330 -1.24 -13.36 -2.49
CA ALA A 330 -0.64 -14.28 -1.53
C ALA A 330 -0.88 -13.89 -0.06
N LYS A 331 -1.63 -12.80 0.21
CA LYS A 331 -1.99 -12.32 1.56
C LYS A 331 -0.82 -12.02 2.50
N LYS A 332 0.39 -11.74 2.00
CA LYS A 332 1.58 -11.47 2.86
C LYS A 332 1.45 -10.23 3.74
N HIS A 333 0.56 -9.32 3.36
CA HIS A 333 0.16 -8.17 4.18
C HIS A 333 -0.62 -8.55 5.46
N ILE A 334 -0.93 -9.84 5.68
CA ILE A 334 -1.43 -10.42 6.94
C ILE A 334 -0.64 -11.70 7.37
N SER A 335 0.47 -12.06 6.71
CA SER A 335 1.28 -13.19 7.16
C SER A 335 2.10 -12.82 8.39
N LYS A 336 2.02 -13.64 9.44
CA LYS A 336 2.79 -13.49 10.68
C LYS A 336 4.16 -14.18 10.58
N LYS A 337 5.22 -13.49 10.99
CA LYS A 337 6.54 -14.09 11.28
C LYS A 337 6.60 -14.64 12.71
N VAL A 338 5.85 -14.03 13.65
CA VAL A 338 5.73 -14.46 15.05
C VAL A 338 4.28 -14.69 15.40
N THR A 339 3.99 -15.81 16.07
CA THR A 339 2.71 -16.02 16.76
C THR A 339 2.91 -15.80 18.25
N ALA A 340 2.18 -14.83 18.81
CA ALA A 340 2.13 -14.54 20.23
C ALA A 340 0.67 -14.49 20.66
N ASP A 341 0.36 -15.11 21.81
CA ASP A 341 -0.92 -15.07 22.48
C ASP A 341 -0.71 -14.31 23.81
N ALA A 342 -1.24 -13.09 23.91
CA ALA A 342 -1.12 -12.28 25.12
C ALA A 342 -2.09 -12.74 26.21
N GLY A 343 -1.67 -12.65 27.47
CA GLY A 343 -2.40 -13.11 28.62
C GLY A 343 -3.49 -12.15 29.12
N HIS A 344 -4.51 -12.75 29.74
CA HIS A 344 -5.50 -12.02 30.55
C HIS A 344 -4.92 -11.52 31.90
N SER A 345 -3.67 -11.88 32.24
CA SER A 345 -2.95 -11.43 33.43
C SER A 345 -1.56 -10.90 33.06
N TYR A 346 -1.26 -9.66 33.46
CA TYR A 346 0.09 -9.05 33.45
C TYR A 346 1.04 -9.76 34.43
N TRP A 347 0.46 -10.34 35.49
CA TRP A 347 1.09 -11.30 36.39
C TRP A 347 0.99 -12.68 35.75
N SER A 348 1.79 -12.94 34.73
CA SER A 348 2.03 -14.33 34.33
C SER A 348 2.87 -14.98 35.43
N GLU A 349 2.42 -16.14 35.93
CA GLU A 349 3.12 -16.93 36.96
C GLU A 349 4.54 -17.36 36.51
N ASN A 350 4.83 -17.20 35.21
CA ASN A 350 6.07 -17.53 34.54
C ASN A 350 7.03 -16.33 34.35
N MET A 351 6.67 -15.09 34.77
CA MET A 351 7.54 -13.93 34.59
C MET A 351 8.76 -14.00 35.52
N THR A 352 9.95 -13.81 34.95
CA THR A 352 11.23 -13.88 35.67
C THR A 352 12.08 -12.64 35.40
N LYS A 353 12.97 -12.31 36.34
CA LYS A 353 13.94 -11.21 36.25
C LYS A 353 15.30 -11.75 35.83
N LEU A 354 16.00 -11.05 34.93
CA LEU A 354 17.38 -11.33 34.52
C LEU A 354 18.24 -10.09 34.77
N LYS A 355 19.44 -10.26 35.36
CA LYS A 355 20.35 -9.13 35.63
C LYS A 355 20.93 -8.56 34.34
N VAL A 356 21.06 -7.24 34.24
CA VAL A 356 21.62 -6.57 33.04
C VAL A 356 23.05 -7.04 32.74
N GLU A 357 23.89 -7.26 33.74
CA GLU A 357 25.26 -7.79 33.55
C GLU A 357 25.23 -9.24 33.07
N LYS A 358 24.35 -10.06 33.65
CA LYS A 358 24.21 -11.48 33.27
C LYS A 358 23.63 -11.63 31.86
N HIS A 359 22.71 -10.75 31.47
CA HIS A 359 22.25 -10.63 30.09
C HIS A 359 23.41 -10.29 29.15
N GLN A 360 24.24 -9.29 29.48
CA GLN A 360 25.41 -8.92 28.66
C GLN A 360 26.39 -10.10 28.49
N GLU A 361 26.75 -10.80 29.58
CA GLU A 361 27.62 -11.99 29.51
C GLU A 361 27.08 -13.07 28.57
N LEU A 362 25.77 -13.35 28.61
CA LEU A 362 25.12 -14.38 27.80
C LEU A 362 24.93 -13.93 26.34
N TRP A 363 24.63 -12.66 26.12
CA TRP A 363 24.49 -12.07 24.79
C TRP A 363 25.85 -11.98 24.07
N ASP A 364 26.95 -11.75 24.79
CA ASP A 364 28.30 -11.87 24.24
C ASP A 364 28.59 -13.31 23.78
N GLN A 365 28.20 -14.34 24.54
CA GLN A 365 28.34 -15.74 24.13
C GLN A 365 27.48 -16.07 22.91
N VAL A 366 26.22 -15.63 22.87
CA VAL A 366 25.31 -15.79 21.72
C VAL A 366 25.94 -15.21 20.45
N LEU A 367 26.43 -13.98 20.51
CA LEU A 367 27.02 -13.29 19.36
C LEU A 367 28.36 -13.89 18.95
N GLU A 368 29.18 -14.35 19.90
CA GLU A 368 30.47 -15.00 19.61
C GLU A 368 30.26 -16.38 18.94
N SER A 369 29.38 -17.24 19.48
CA SER A 369 29.06 -18.54 18.87
C SER A 369 28.42 -18.37 17.49
N PHE A 370 27.45 -17.46 17.35
CA PHE A 370 26.89 -17.11 16.04
C PHE A 370 27.98 -16.72 15.05
N ALA A 371 28.89 -15.82 15.43
CA ALA A 371 29.91 -15.26 14.55
C ALA A 371 31.10 -16.19 14.26
N LYS A 372 31.16 -17.36 14.93
CA LYS A 372 32.03 -18.51 14.59
C LYS A 372 31.32 -19.60 13.77
N SER A 373 30.00 -19.51 13.61
CA SER A 373 29.13 -20.59 13.13
C SER A 373 29.13 -21.83 14.04
N GLU A 374 29.27 -21.62 15.34
CA GLU A 374 29.09 -22.64 16.39
C GLU A 374 27.60 -22.71 16.81
N PRO A 375 27.10 -23.87 17.29
CA PRO A 375 25.75 -23.96 17.86
C PRO A 375 25.57 -22.99 19.03
N ILE A 376 24.45 -22.26 19.06
CA ILE A 376 24.15 -21.30 20.13
C ILE A 376 23.40 -22.03 21.26
N ASP A 377 24.15 -22.50 22.25
CA ASP A 377 23.63 -23.19 23.44
C ASP A 377 23.53 -22.20 24.62
N VAL A 378 22.55 -21.30 24.56
CA VAL A 378 22.33 -20.25 25.57
C VAL A 378 20.84 -20.13 25.89
N ASP A 379 20.49 -20.47 27.13
CA ASP A 379 19.14 -20.27 27.69
C ASP A 379 19.13 -19.09 28.67
N PHE A 380 18.42 -18.02 28.30
CA PHE A 380 18.20 -16.85 29.16
C PHE A 380 17.24 -17.14 30.33
N ALA A 381 16.30 -18.06 30.18
CA ALA A 381 15.36 -18.45 31.23
C ALA A 381 16.07 -19.22 32.35
N ALA A 382 16.98 -20.15 32.04
CA ALA A 382 17.82 -20.84 33.02
C ALA A 382 18.73 -19.91 33.85
N ALA A 383 19.04 -18.70 33.35
CA ALA A 383 19.80 -17.67 34.06
C ALA A 383 18.93 -16.61 34.77
N SER A 384 17.62 -16.67 34.56
CA SER A 384 16.63 -15.80 35.20
C SER A 384 16.20 -16.35 36.57
N TYR A 385 15.46 -15.55 37.35
CA TYR A 385 14.89 -15.97 38.62
C TYR A 385 13.47 -15.44 38.80
N PRO A 386 12.57 -16.17 39.50
CA PRO A 386 11.21 -15.72 39.74
C PRO A 386 11.18 -14.42 40.55
N ARG A 387 10.17 -13.59 40.28
CA ARG A 387 9.82 -12.47 41.17
C ARG A 387 9.52 -13.02 42.57
N LYS A 388 9.89 -12.27 43.60
CA LYS A 388 9.43 -12.50 44.98
C LYS A 388 8.32 -11.53 45.32
N ASP A 389 7.38 -11.98 46.14
CA ASP A 389 6.32 -11.12 46.68
C ASP A 389 6.89 -10.11 47.70
N ASP A 390 8.01 -10.45 48.35
CA ASP A 390 8.74 -9.60 49.31
C ASP A 390 9.39 -8.33 48.70
N ASP A 391 9.22 -8.06 47.40
CA ASP A 391 9.75 -6.86 46.72
C ASP A 391 9.19 -5.52 47.32
N GLU A 392 8.22 -5.56 48.25
CA GLU A 392 7.67 -4.38 48.96
C GLU A 392 8.64 -3.71 49.97
N GLU A 393 9.73 -4.36 50.43
CA GLU A 393 10.62 -3.76 51.45
C GLU A 393 11.74 -2.84 50.90
N ASP A 394 12.10 -2.94 49.62
CA ASP A 394 13.22 -2.15 49.02
C ASP A 394 12.82 -0.70 48.63
N ASP A 395 11.55 -0.33 48.76
CA ASP A 395 10.93 0.91 48.24
C ASP A 395 11.31 2.21 49.03
N ARG A 396 12.51 2.26 49.64
CA ARG A 396 13.00 3.39 50.46
C ARG A 396 14.50 3.70 50.34
N ASN A 397 15.06 3.67 49.13
CA ASN A 397 16.31 4.37 48.84
C ASN A 397 16.30 4.98 47.42
N ASP A 398 16.02 6.30 47.33
CA ASP A 398 15.78 7.08 46.08
C ASP A 398 17.00 7.23 45.12
N GLN A 399 17.85 6.21 44.96
CA GLN A 399 19.07 6.29 44.13
C GLN A 399 19.38 5.05 43.27
N ASP A 400 18.91 3.85 43.61
CA ASP A 400 19.20 2.64 42.83
C ASP A 400 18.23 2.46 41.66
N THR A 401 18.68 2.81 40.46
CA THR A 401 17.93 2.65 39.20
C THR A 401 17.83 1.17 38.82
N ILE A 402 16.70 0.72 38.27
CA ILE A 402 16.40 -0.71 38.04
C ILE A 402 17.41 -1.38 37.07
N TYR A 403 18.16 -2.38 37.56
CA TYR A 403 19.22 -3.10 36.81
C TYR A 403 18.78 -4.50 36.29
N TYR A 404 17.52 -4.66 35.87
CA TYR A 404 16.96 -5.95 35.45
C TYR A 404 16.15 -5.86 34.15
N TYR A 405 16.24 -6.91 33.33
CA TYR A 405 15.29 -7.21 32.26
C TYR A 405 14.18 -8.13 32.78
N GLU A 406 12.94 -7.85 32.39
CA GLU A 406 11.83 -8.80 32.51
C GLU A 406 11.89 -9.81 31.35
N VAL A 407 11.93 -11.10 31.69
CA VAL A 407 11.86 -12.21 30.74
C VAL A 407 10.42 -12.71 30.70
N ARG A 408 9.81 -12.65 29.52
CA ARG A 408 8.41 -12.96 29.22
C ARG A 408 8.32 -13.67 27.87
N ASP A 409 7.22 -14.36 27.58
CA ASP A 409 6.95 -14.87 26.24
C ASP A 409 6.57 -13.71 25.32
N MET A 410 7.42 -13.42 24.34
CA MET A 410 7.22 -12.37 23.32
C MET A 410 6.71 -12.96 21.98
N GLY A 411 6.27 -14.22 22.00
CA GLY A 411 5.81 -15.00 20.87
C GLY A 411 6.86 -15.94 20.28
N THR A 412 6.39 -17.00 19.62
CA THR A 412 7.21 -18.01 18.95
C THR A 412 7.32 -17.75 17.44
N LEU A 413 8.50 -18.01 16.87
CA LEU A 413 8.77 -17.89 15.43
C LEU A 413 8.02 -18.93 14.58
N CYS A 414 7.41 -18.48 13.49
CA CYS A 414 6.73 -19.33 12.52
C CYS A 414 7.73 -20.07 11.62
N SER A 415 8.27 -21.19 12.13
CA SER A 415 9.46 -21.94 11.67
C SER A 415 9.62 -22.29 10.18
N VAL A 416 8.57 -22.22 9.36
CA VAL A 416 8.63 -22.42 7.89
C VAL A 416 7.77 -21.39 7.16
N HIS A 417 6.53 -21.15 7.63
CA HIS A 417 5.57 -20.27 6.97
C HIS A 417 5.76 -18.76 7.26
N GLY A 418 6.65 -18.39 8.19
CA GLY A 418 6.89 -17.00 8.57
C GLY A 418 8.10 -16.34 7.91
N MET A 419 8.99 -17.11 7.28
CA MET A 419 10.16 -16.56 6.60
C MET A 419 9.72 -15.89 5.28
N TRP A 420 10.27 -14.72 4.96
CA TRP A 420 9.93 -14.06 3.70
C TRP A 420 10.38 -14.89 2.50
N GLY A 421 9.55 -14.92 1.45
CA GLY A 421 9.94 -15.35 0.09
C GLY A 421 9.28 -14.44 -0.96
N PRO A 422 9.73 -14.45 -2.22
CA PRO A 422 9.14 -13.64 -3.29
C PRO A 422 7.71 -14.13 -3.65
N PRO A 423 6.83 -13.26 -4.19
CA PRO A 423 5.49 -13.67 -4.61
C PRO A 423 5.54 -14.42 -5.94
N ASN A 424 4.71 -15.46 -6.09
CA ASN A 424 4.44 -16.04 -7.40
C ASN A 424 3.57 -15.08 -8.22
N ILE A 425 4.09 -14.57 -9.34
CA ILE A 425 3.39 -13.66 -10.25
C ILE A 425 2.63 -14.49 -11.28
N SER A 426 1.29 -14.41 -11.27
CA SER A 426 0.43 -15.23 -12.12
C SER A 426 -0.18 -14.43 -13.27
N GLU A 427 -0.38 -15.12 -14.40
CA GLU A 427 -1.20 -14.68 -15.54
C GLU A 427 -2.60 -14.17 -15.12
N GLU A 428 -3.13 -14.63 -13.98
CA GLU A 428 -4.42 -14.20 -13.42
C GLU A 428 -4.48 -12.69 -13.12
N PHE A 429 -3.34 -12.06 -12.80
CA PHE A 429 -3.30 -10.67 -12.34
C PHE A 429 -2.14 -9.80 -12.83
N LYS A 430 -1.11 -10.37 -13.45
CA LYS A 430 -0.01 -9.59 -14.02
C LYS A 430 -0.53 -8.55 -15.03
N LEU A 431 0.12 -7.40 -15.15
CA LEU A 431 -0.35 -6.31 -16.02
C LEU A 431 -0.02 -6.51 -17.51
N GLU A 432 0.93 -7.39 -17.86
CA GLU A 432 1.37 -7.65 -19.22
C GLU A 432 0.21 -8.19 -20.09
N GLY A 433 0.00 -7.57 -21.25
CA GLY A 433 -1.13 -7.84 -22.14
C GLY A 433 -2.46 -7.23 -21.70
N ARG A 434 -2.50 -6.42 -20.63
CA ARG A 434 -3.73 -5.81 -20.09
C ARG A 434 -3.80 -4.30 -20.25
N THR A 435 -5.00 -3.76 -20.08
CA THR A 435 -5.21 -2.31 -19.95
C THR A 435 -5.26 -1.94 -18.46
N ALA A 436 -4.20 -1.31 -17.96
CA ALA A 436 -4.15 -0.80 -16.59
C ALA A 436 -4.94 0.51 -16.46
N LYS A 437 -5.69 0.65 -15.36
CA LYS A 437 -6.44 1.87 -15.00
C LYS A 437 -5.57 2.71 -14.05
N VAL A 438 -4.96 3.79 -14.56
CA VAL A 438 -3.87 4.50 -13.87
C VAL A 438 -4.21 5.98 -13.70
N ILE A 439 -4.11 6.49 -12.47
CA ILE A 439 -4.20 7.92 -12.17
C ILE A 439 -2.78 8.48 -12.02
N VAL A 440 -2.44 9.51 -12.79
CA VAL A 440 -1.11 10.16 -12.75
C VAL A 440 -1.13 11.37 -11.81
N LYS A 441 -0.07 11.58 -11.03
CA LYS A 441 0.19 12.80 -10.25
C LYS A 441 1.65 13.22 -10.37
N LEU A 442 1.89 14.52 -10.51
CA LEU A 442 3.22 15.16 -10.42
C LEU A 442 3.15 16.26 -9.37
N ALA A 443 4.06 16.22 -8.40
CA ALA A 443 4.14 17.22 -7.34
C ALA A 443 5.58 17.42 -6.87
N ASN A 444 5.93 18.67 -6.54
CA ASN A 444 7.24 19.05 -6.05
C ASN A 444 7.11 19.60 -4.63
N ILE A 445 7.96 19.15 -3.71
CA ILE A 445 8.19 19.86 -2.45
C ILE A 445 9.44 20.73 -2.64
N VAL A 446 9.33 22.01 -2.28
CA VAL A 446 10.39 23.03 -2.41
C VAL A 446 10.59 23.69 -1.05
N LEU A 447 11.85 23.87 -0.67
CA LEU A 447 12.27 24.52 0.57
C LEU A 447 13.21 25.69 0.23
N THR A 448 13.12 26.76 1.01
CA THR A 448 13.95 27.97 0.84
C THR A 448 14.57 28.37 2.18
N PRO A 449 15.64 29.19 2.21
CA PRO A 449 16.24 29.65 3.47
C PRO A 449 15.25 30.34 4.42
N GLU A 450 14.18 30.92 3.89
CA GLU A 450 13.09 31.57 4.65
C GLU A 450 12.04 30.57 5.17
N ASN A 451 11.89 29.40 4.53
CA ASN A 451 11.00 28.33 4.97
C ASN A 451 11.71 26.96 4.83
N PRO A 452 12.68 26.65 5.73
CA PRO A 452 13.72 25.66 5.49
C PRO A 452 13.34 24.21 5.87
N SER A 453 12.20 23.98 6.53
CA SER A 453 11.83 22.67 7.07
C SER A 453 10.39 22.30 6.67
N TYR A 454 10.20 21.11 6.09
CA TYR A 454 8.89 20.54 5.78
C TYR A 454 8.35 19.76 6.98
N ALA A 455 7.15 20.11 7.47
CA ALA A 455 6.54 19.47 8.64
C ALA A 455 6.05 18.02 8.43
N GLY A 456 6.20 17.47 7.23
CA GLY A 456 5.67 16.16 6.86
C GLY A 456 4.23 16.20 6.35
N GLY A 457 3.77 15.09 5.77
CA GLY A 457 2.39 14.91 5.33
C GLY A 457 1.49 14.31 6.41
N SER A 458 0.17 14.46 6.23
CA SER A 458 -0.83 13.70 6.98
C SER A 458 -0.74 12.20 6.69
N TRP A 459 -1.14 11.36 7.65
CA TRP A 459 -1.39 9.94 7.40
C TRP A 459 -2.63 9.77 6.52
N HIS A 460 -2.52 9.02 5.42
CA HIS A 460 -3.60 8.80 4.47
C HIS A 460 -3.49 7.45 3.74
N VAL A 461 -4.60 6.99 3.19
CA VAL A 461 -4.63 6.04 2.05
C VAL A 461 -5.01 6.81 0.79
N GLU A 462 -4.73 6.26 -0.38
CA GLU A 462 -5.08 6.90 -1.63
C GLU A 462 -6.56 6.69 -1.99
N ALA A 463 -7.23 7.81 -2.18
CA ALA A 463 -8.60 7.94 -2.62
C ALA A 463 -9.67 7.15 -1.84
N MET A 464 -10.73 6.73 -2.54
CA MET A 464 -11.95 6.13 -2.01
C MET A 464 -12.32 4.89 -2.85
N LEU A 465 -13.40 4.21 -2.47
CA LEU A 465 -13.88 3.02 -3.19
C LEU A 465 -14.43 3.32 -4.58
N ASN A 466 -14.65 4.60 -4.91
CA ASN A 466 -14.99 5.05 -6.26
C ASN A 466 -13.83 4.82 -7.24
N GLU A 467 -12.60 5.11 -6.79
CA GLU A 467 -11.37 4.89 -7.55
C GLU A 467 -10.80 3.49 -7.37
N ARG A 468 -10.98 2.90 -6.18
CA ARG A 468 -10.49 1.58 -5.78
C ARG A 468 -9.00 1.37 -6.15
N ILE A 469 -8.16 2.25 -5.64
CA ILE A 469 -6.70 2.20 -5.82
C ILE A 469 -6.15 1.03 -5.01
N ILE A 470 -5.46 0.10 -5.68
CA ILE A 470 -4.90 -1.12 -5.07
C ILE A 470 -3.41 -0.95 -4.75
N ALA A 471 -2.67 -0.26 -5.62
CA ALA A 471 -1.23 -0.03 -5.45
C ALA A 471 -0.84 1.39 -5.87
N THR A 472 0.23 1.91 -5.26
CA THR A 472 0.80 3.23 -5.56
C THR A 472 2.27 3.08 -5.90
N GLY A 473 2.66 3.53 -7.09
CA GLY A 473 4.05 3.62 -7.53
C GLY A 473 4.53 5.07 -7.50
N ILE A 474 5.62 5.36 -6.78
CA ILE A 474 6.24 6.70 -6.68
C ILE A 474 7.66 6.64 -7.25
N TYR A 475 7.95 7.54 -8.18
CA TYR A 475 9.28 7.79 -8.73
C TYR A 475 9.86 9.11 -8.23
N TYR A 476 10.98 9.03 -7.52
CA TYR A 476 11.72 10.17 -6.95
C TYR A 476 12.73 10.71 -7.97
N TYR A 477 12.23 11.39 -8.99
CA TYR A 477 13.02 11.73 -10.18
C TYR A 477 14.05 12.84 -9.98
N ALA A 478 13.92 13.69 -8.96
CA ALA A 478 14.93 14.69 -8.61
C ALA A 478 14.85 15.12 -7.13
N GLN A 479 15.99 15.08 -6.44
CA GLN A 479 16.18 15.61 -5.09
C GLN A 479 17.48 16.41 -4.98
N GLU A 480 17.44 17.55 -4.29
CA GLU A 480 18.64 18.37 -4.07
C GLU A 480 18.56 19.13 -2.74
N ASN A 481 19.69 19.22 -2.03
CA ASN A 481 19.87 20.01 -0.81
C ASN A 481 18.83 19.76 0.31
N ILE A 482 18.49 18.49 0.57
CA ILE A 482 17.60 18.09 1.67
C ILE A 482 18.23 17.01 2.56
N THR A 483 17.81 16.94 3.82
CA THR A 483 18.06 15.81 4.72
C THR A 483 17.27 14.55 4.28
N ASP A 484 17.58 13.40 4.87
CA ASP A 484 16.89 12.12 4.64
C ASP A 484 15.35 12.22 4.72
N SER A 485 14.70 12.31 3.55
CA SER A 485 13.24 12.19 3.43
C SER A 485 12.83 10.71 3.50
N LYS A 486 11.82 10.38 4.32
CA LYS A 486 11.30 9.02 4.49
C LYS A 486 9.80 8.93 4.21
N LEU A 487 9.38 7.81 3.63
CA LEU A 487 7.98 7.43 3.42
C LEU A 487 7.61 6.39 4.48
N ALA A 488 6.82 6.79 5.48
CA ALA A 488 6.44 5.93 6.61
C ALA A 488 5.09 5.24 6.35
N PHE A 489 4.94 4.02 6.86
CA PHE A 489 3.77 3.16 6.71
C PHE A 489 3.20 2.73 8.08
N ARG A 490 1.87 2.64 8.16
CA ARG A 490 1.11 2.15 9.31
C ARG A 490 -0.14 1.40 8.86
N GLN A 491 -0.70 0.59 9.74
CA GLN A 491 -1.91 -0.21 9.51
C GLN A 491 -2.94 0.01 10.61
N THR A 492 -4.21 -0.19 10.28
CA THR A 492 -5.31 -0.26 11.26
C THR A 492 -5.50 -1.71 11.70
N ILE A 493 -5.55 -1.97 13.01
CA ILE A 493 -5.74 -3.31 13.58
C ILE A 493 -7.16 -3.52 14.13
N ASN A 494 -7.67 -4.75 14.03
CA ASN A 494 -8.92 -5.20 14.66
C ASN A 494 -8.69 -5.64 16.10
N ASP A 495 -7.71 -6.52 16.32
CA ASP A 495 -7.66 -7.37 17.51
C ASP A 495 -6.98 -6.66 18.69
N ILE A 496 -7.55 -5.52 19.10
CA ILE A 496 -7.32 -4.95 20.43
C ILE A 496 -8.31 -5.64 21.39
N PRO A 497 -7.84 -6.27 22.48
CA PRO A 497 -8.72 -6.68 23.56
C PRO A 497 -9.51 -5.49 24.08
N ASN A 498 -10.79 -5.67 24.37
CA ASN A 498 -11.61 -4.64 24.99
C ASN A 498 -10.97 -4.26 26.34
N VAL A 499 -10.65 -2.98 26.54
CA VAL A 499 -9.95 -2.45 27.73
C VAL A 499 -10.78 -2.63 29.03
N MET A 500 -12.03 -3.08 28.92
CA MET A 500 -12.90 -3.51 30.03
C MET A 500 -12.88 -5.03 30.30
N ASP A 501 -12.45 -5.85 29.34
CA ASP A 501 -12.47 -7.33 29.40
C ASP A 501 -11.07 -7.95 29.51
N VAL A 502 -10.00 -7.23 29.11
CA VAL A 502 -8.70 -7.43 29.78
C VAL A 502 -8.79 -6.79 31.15
N GLU A 503 -8.34 -7.53 32.16
CA GLU A 503 -8.19 -6.98 33.51
C GLU A 503 -7.19 -5.81 33.49
N GLN A 504 -7.13 -5.02 34.57
CA GLN A 504 -6.12 -3.95 34.74
C GLN A 504 -4.66 -4.49 34.70
N TYR A 505 -4.54 -5.82 34.66
CA TYR A 505 -3.35 -6.61 34.52
C TYR A 505 -3.42 -7.37 33.18
N SER A 506 -2.95 -6.82 32.05
CA SER A 506 -2.65 -7.63 30.86
C SER A 506 -1.28 -7.26 30.29
N ASP A 507 -0.55 -8.24 29.78
CA ASP A 507 0.73 -8.07 29.10
C ASP A 507 0.60 -7.71 27.61
N TRP A 508 -0.61 -7.67 27.04
CA TRP A 508 -0.88 -7.25 25.65
C TRP A 508 -0.15 -5.95 25.24
N PRO A 509 -0.09 -4.88 26.08
CA PRO A 509 0.66 -3.67 25.76
C PRO A 509 2.16 -3.94 25.50
N ILE A 510 2.74 -4.87 26.25
CA ILE A 510 4.13 -5.30 26.16
C ILE A 510 4.31 -6.18 24.92
N VAL A 511 3.53 -7.26 24.80
CA VAL A 511 3.62 -8.25 23.72
C VAL A 511 3.48 -7.61 22.33
N TYR A 512 2.65 -6.57 22.18
CA TYR A 512 2.42 -5.90 20.89
C TYR A 512 3.05 -4.49 20.77
N ASN A 513 3.73 -3.97 21.80
CA ASN A 513 4.29 -2.60 21.84
C ASN A 513 3.27 -1.52 21.46
N MET A 514 2.15 -1.51 22.18
CA MET A 514 1.02 -0.59 21.97
C MET A 514 0.47 -0.09 23.31
N GLN A 515 0.03 1.17 23.36
CA GLN A 515 -0.59 1.74 24.55
C GLN A 515 -2.06 1.29 24.69
N GLN A 516 -2.58 1.21 25.92
CA GLN A 516 -4.00 0.98 26.19
C GLN A 516 -4.89 2.23 25.90
N ASP A 517 -4.49 3.10 24.97
CA ASP A 517 -5.24 4.31 24.60
C ASP A 517 -6.40 4.04 23.63
N GLY A 518 -6.65 2.76 23.32
CA GLY A 518 -7.71 2.29 22.44
C GLY A 518 -7.46 2.50 20.95
N ARG A 519 -6.30 3.02 20.53
CA ARG A 519 -6.01 3.29 19.12
C ARG A 519 -5.49 2.04 18.42
N GLY A 520 -6.34 1.44 17.60
CA GLY A 520 -5.99 0.31 16.71
C GLY A 520 -5.09 0.73 15.54
N ILE A 521 -3.94 1.33 15.80
CA ILE A 521 -3.02 1.86 14.78
C ILE A 521 -1.59 1.46 15.11
N GLN A 522 -0.98 0.65 14.25
CA GLN A 522 0.37 0.12 14.42
C GLN A 522 1.28 0.54 13.26
N ARG A 523 2.55 0.86 13.54
CA ARG A 523 3.53 1.18 12.47
C ARG A 523 3.99 -0.10 11.79
N VAL A 524 4.19 -0.04 10.47
CA VAL A 524 4.68 -1.16 9.65
C VAL A 524 6.14 -0.97 9.24
N GLY A 525 6.58 0.29 9.04
CA GLY A 525 7.97 0.61 8.72
C GLY A 525 8.13 1.98 8.06
N SER A 526 9.30 2.23 7.46
CA SER A 526 9.53 3.42 6.63
C SER A 526 10.65 3.20 5.60
N VAL A 527 10.40 3.56 4.35
CA VAL A 527 11.40 3.49 3.26
C VAL A 527 12.14 4.83 3.14
N LEU A 528 13.47 4.80 3.01
CA LEU A 528 14.27 5.98 2.69
C LEU A 528 14.03 6.39 1.23
N THR A 529 13.70 7.66 0.97
CA THR A 529 13.35 8.12 -0.38
C THR A 529 14.53 8.87 -0.99
N LYS A 530 15.27 8.22 -1.89
CA LYS A 530 16.49 8.75 -2.52
C LYS A 530 16.25 9.30 -3.93
N ASP A 531 17.22 10.04 -4.43
CA ASP A 531 17.31 10.47 -5.83
C ASP A 531 17.38 9.26 -6.78
N ASN A 532 16.60 9.30 -7.86
CA ASN A 532 16.41 8.19 -8.82
C ASN A 532 15.97 6.85 -8.18
N ARG A 533 15.25 6.88 -7.06
CA ARG A 533 14.57 5.71 -6.46
C ARG A 533 13.14 5.59 -6.96
N ALA A 534 12.73 4.39 -7.36
CA ALA A 534 11.34 3.98 -7.56
C ALA A 534 10.86 3.16 -6.34
N ILE A 535 9.61 3.33 -5.95
CA ILE A 535 8.95 2.58 -4.85
C ILE A 535 7.54 2.21 -5.31
N ALA A 536 7.08 0.97 -5.06
CA ALA A 536 5.68 0.56 -5.18
C ALA A 536 5.19 -0.10 -3.89
N PHE A 537 3.97 0.22 -3.46
CA PHE A 537 3.36 -0.30 -2.22
C PHE A 537 1.84 -0.48 -2.37
N PRO A 538 1.21 -1.39 -1.59
CA PRO A 538 -0.23 -1.58 -1.61
C PRO A 538 -0.96 -0.47 -0.84
N ASN A 539 -2.13 -0.08 -1.33
CA ASN A 539 -2.94 0.97 -0.72
C ASN A 539 -3.55 0.57 0.66
N VAL A 540 -3.42 -0.70 1.05
CA VAL A 540 -3.85 -1.18 2.38
C VAL A 540 -3.03 -0.61 3.54
N TYR A 541 -1.86 -0.02 3.26
CA TYR A 541 -1.08 0.71 4.25
C TYR A 541 -1.42 2.20 4.22
N GLN A 542 -1.81 2.75 5.38
CA GLN A 542 -1.81 4.20 5.56
C GLN A 542 -0.36 4.69 5.54
N HIS A 543 -0.08 5.75 4.79
CA HIS A 543 1.27 6.25 4.61
C HIS A 543 1.38 7.76 4.84
N ARG A 544 2.61 8.25 5.05
CA ARG A 544 2.93 9.69 5.03
C ARG A 544 4.38 9.94 4.62
N VAL A 545 4.63 11.11 4.05
CA VAL A 545 5.98 11.69 3.98
C VAL A 545 6.34 12.19 5.38
N GLN A 546 7.51 11.82 5.91
CA GLN A 546 8.02 12.31 7.19
C GLN A 546 8.56 13.75 7.08
N PRO A 547 8.78 14.47 8.20
CA PRO A 547 9.48 15.75 8.18
C PRO A 547 10.90 15.61 7.61
N PHE A 548 11.37 16.65 6.94
CA PHE A 548 12.75 16.81 6.45
C PHE A 548 13.05 18.29 6.23
N GLU A 549 14.31 18.69 6.13
CA GLU A 549 14.72 20.09 6.00
C GLU A 549 15.91 20.27 5.04
N LEU A 550 16.35 21.52 4.86
CA LEU A 550 17.52 21.85 4.04
C LEU A 550 18.82 21.28 4.64
N ALA A 551 19.63 20.61 3.82
CA ALA A 551 20.94 20.11 4.25
C ALA A 551 21.98 21.25 4.40
N ASP A 552 21.92 22.24 3.50
CA ASP A 552 22.55 23.55 3.64
C ASP A 552 21.44 24.61 3.69
N PRO A 553 21.10 25.14 4.88
CA PRO A 553 20.07 26.17 5.05
C PRO A 553 20.32 27.49 4.31
N THR A 554 21.51 27.72 3.74
CA THR A 554 21.81 28.93 2.96
C THR A 554 21.36 28.87 1.50
N LYS A 555 20.92 27.70 1.02
CA LYS A 555 20.49 27.47 -0.36
C LYS A 555 19.08 26.86 -0.39
N PRO A 556 18.28 27.08 -1.45
CA PRO A 556 17.04 26.33 -1.64
C PRO A 556 17.31 24.83 -1.83
N GLY A 557 16.26 24.01 -1.71
CA GLY A 557 16.30 22.57 -1.89
C GLY A 557 14.95 22.02 -2.31
N TYR A 558 14.89 20.79 -2.81
CA TYR A 558 13.65 20.21 -3.33
C TYR A 558 13.60 18.67 -3.32
N ARG A 559 12.37 18.16 -3.38
CA ARG A 559 12.01 16.74 -3.52
C ARG A 559 10.86 16.62 -4.53
N LYS A 560 11.17 16.19 -5.75
CA LYS A 560 10.22 16.11 -6.87
C LYS A 560 9.78 14.67 -7.13
N ILE A 561 8.47 14.43 -7.28
CA ILE A 561 7.90 13.09 -7.45
C ILE A 561 6.90 12.97 -8.61
N LEU A 562 6.98 11.85 -9.32
CA LEU A 562 5.96 11.33 -10.23
C LEU A 562 5.27 10.16 -9.52
N VAL A 563 3.95 10.07 -9.62
CA VAL A 563 3.15 9.04 -8.97
C VAL A 563 2.16 8.43 -9.97
N PHE A 564 2.09 7.10 -9.95
CA PHE A 564 1.07 6.30 -10.62
C PHE A 564 0.24 5.59 -9.55
N PHE A 565 -1.06 5.89 -9.49
CA PHE A 565 -2.00 5.13 -8.68
C PHE A 565 -2.68 4.09 -9.56
N LEU A 566 -2.42 2.81 -9.28
CA LEU A 566 -3.02 1.68 -9.99
C LEU A 566 -4.37 1.37 -9.35
N CYS A 567 -5.45 1.65 -10.08
CA CYS A 567 -6.80 1.19 -9.75
C CYS A 567 -6.90 -0.32 -10.02
N ASP A 568 -7.88 -1.00 -9.42
CA ASP A 568 -8.03 -2.46 -9.54
C ASP A 568 -7.98 -2.94 -11.01
N PRO A 569 -6.99 -3.76 -11.41
CA PRO A 569 -6.87 -4.30 -12.76
C PRO A 569 -7.82 -5.48 -13.03
N SER A 570 -8.68 -5.86 -12.06
CA SER A 570 -9.73 -6.84 -12.30
C SER A 570 -10.86 -6.29 -13.18
N GLU A 571 -11.42 -7.17 -14.00
CA GLU A 571 -12.55 -6.85 -14.90
C GLU A 571 -13.87 -6.68 -14.13
N SER A 572 -13.94 -7.14 -12.88
CA SER A 572 -15.15 -7.05 -12.04
C SER A 572 -15.52 -5.63 -11.59
N HIS A 573 -14.62 -4.66 -11.77
CA HIS A 573 -14.82 -3.27 -11.35
C HIS A 573 -14.89 -2.31 -12.53
N ASP A 574 -16.12 -1.96 -12.92
CA ASP A 574 -16.41 -0.82 -13.80
C ASP A 574 -16.12 0.49 -13.03
N ILE A 575 -15.08 1.20 -13.49
CA ILE A 575 -14.59 2.46 -12.94
C ILE A 575 -14.52 3.43 -14.12
N PRO A 576 -15.13 4.63 -14.05
CA PRO A 576 -15.10 5.58 -15.16
C PRO A 576 -13.65 5.98 -15.49
N THR A 577 -13.27 5.91 -16.76
CA THR A 577 -11.93 6.24 -17.28
C THR A 577 -11.99 7.44 -18.22
N THR A 578 -10.86 8.05 -18.54
CA THR A 578 -10.78 9.10 -19.58
C THR A 578 -11.13 8.62 -21.00
N ARG A 579 -11.36 7.31 -21.22
CA ARG A 579 -11.97 6.77 -22.44
C ARG A 579 -13.50 6.87 -22.41
N THR A 580 -14.11 6.63 -21.25
CA THR A 580 -15.57 6.61 -21.07
C THR A 580 -16.15 7.94 -20.61
N VAL A 581 -15.33 8.88 -20.10
CA VAL A 581 -15.73 10.21 -19.65
C VAL A 581 -15.24 11.29 -20.61
N LEU A 582 -16.15 12.16 -21.09
CA LEU A 582 -15.79 13.28 -21.96
C LEU A 582 -14.78 14.23 -21.30
N PRO A 583 -13.82 14.79 -22.06
CA PRO A 583 -12.92 15.83 -21.58
C PRO A 583 -13.67 17.00 -20.93
N GLN A 584 -13.27 17.33 -19.69
CA GLN A 584 -13.94 18.33 -18.86
C GLN A 584 -13.19 19.67 -18.76
N GLN A 585 -11.95 19.69 -19.25
CA GLN A 585 -11.01 20.81 -19.19
C GLN A 585 -11.29 21.85 -20.30
N PRO A 586 -11.21 23.17 -20.01
CA PRO A 586 -11.40 24.24 -21.00
C PRO A 586 -10.58 24.06 -22.29
N GLU A 587 -9.30 23.70 -22.13
CA GLU A 587 -8.30 23.59 -23.19
C GLU A 587 -8.66 22.50 -24.21
N HIS A 588 -9.31 21.42 -23.74
CA HIS A 588 -9.84 20.36 -24.59
C HIS A 588 -11.11 20.81 -25.37
N ARG A 589 -11.91 21.75 -24.84
CA ARG A 589 -13.03 22.33 -25.59
C ARG A 589 -12.52 23.25 -26.68
N ASP A 590 -11.47 24.03 -26.41
CA ASP A 590 -10.85 24.89 -27.42
C ASP A 590 -10.19 24.05 -28.54
N GLU A 591 -9.47 22.96 -28.20
CA GLU A 591 -8.96 21.96 -29.15
C GLU A 591 -10.11 21.37 -30.01
N PHE A 592 -11.21 20.96 -29.38
CA PHE A 592 -12.38 20.42 -30.07
C PHE A 592 -13.09 21.45 -30.96
N ILE A 593 -13.25 22.70 -30.51
CA ILE A 593 -13.81 23.81 -31.29
C ILE A 593 -12.92 24.11 -32.50
N GLN A 594 -11.60 24.13 -32.33
CA GLN A 594 -10.66 24.36 -33.42
C GLN A 594 -10.72 23.21 -34.45
N ALA A 595 -10.70 21.95 -34.01
CA ALA A 595 -10.87 20.79 -34.90
C ALA A 595 -12.21 20.81 -35.65
N LEU A 596 -13.30 21.26 -35.01
CA LEU A 596 -14.59 21.48 -35.68
C LEU A 596 -14.53 22.63 -36.70
N ARG A 597 -13.81 23.72 -36.43
CA ARG A 597 -13.61 24.85 -37.36
C ARG A 597 -12.76 24.47 -38.58
N GLU A 598 -11.71 23.66 -38.38
CA GLU A 598 -10.82 23.19 -39.45
C GLU A 598 -11.47 22.06 -40.28
N GLY A 599 -12.39 21.31 -39.67
CA GLY A 599 -13.17 20.24 -40.31
C GLY A 599 -14.28 20.73 -41.24
N ARG A 600 -15.22 19.84 -41.56
CA ARG A 600 -16.37 20.16 -42.43
C ARG A 600 -17.38 21.12 -41.77
N MET A 601 -17.42 21.17 -40.44
CA MET A 601 -18.41 21.92 -39.66
C MET A 601 -18.13 23.43 -39.67
N GLY A 602 -16.86 23.85 -39.63
CA GLY A 602 -16.47 25.27 -39.79
C GLY A 602 -16.72 25.89 -41.16
N LYS A 603 -17.28 25.13 -42.12
CA LYS A 603 -17.79 25.65 -43.39
C LYS A 603 -19.26 26.07 -43.32
N MET A 604 -19.92 25.85 -42.17
CA MET A 604 -21.28 26.33 -41.91
C MET A 604 -21.27 27.83 -41.56
N PRO A 605 -22.41 28.53 -41.69
CA PRO A 605 -22.54 29.90 -41.19
C PRO A 605 -22.23 29.97 -39.68
N GLU A 606 -21.58 31.05 -39.24
CA GLU A 606 -21.13 31.23 -37.84
C GLU A 606 -22.26 31.11 -36.81
N ASP A 607 -23.50 31.44 -37.17
CA ASP A 607 -24.67 31.31 -36.31
C ASP A 607 -25.07 29.83 -36.11
N VAL A 608 -25.01 29.02 -37.17
CA VAL A 608 -25.23 27.57 -37.11
C VAL A 608 -24.09 26.89 -36.37
N PHE A 609 -22.85 27.35 -36.59
CA PHE A 609 -21.69 26.86 -35.85
C PHE A 609 -21.80 27.16 -34.36
N ARG A 610 -22.24 28.37 -33.97
CA ARG A 610 -22.48 28.73 -32.56
C ARG A 610 -23.59 27.90 -31.90
N LEU A 611 -24.72 27.68 -32.56
CA LEU A 611 -25.77 26.78 -32.06
C LEU A 611 -25.23 25.36 -31.80
N ILE A 612 -24.37 24.84 -32.68
CA ILE A 612 -23.69 23.55 -32.47
C ILE A 612 -22.74 23.60 -31.25
N LEU A 613 -22.06 24.72 -30.99
CA LEU A 613 -21.19 24.89 -29.82
C LEU A 613 -21.95 25.09 -28.50
N GLU A 614 -23.20 25.58 -28.54
CA GLU A 614 -24.09 25.69 -27.39
C GLU A 614 -24.58 24.31 -26.92
N GLU A 615 -24.78 23.37 -27.85
CA GLU A 615 -25.02 21.95 -27.57
C GLU A 615 -23.75 21.18 -27.12
N VAL A 616 -22.55 21.78 -27.20
CA VAL A 616 -21.33 21.17 -26.62
C VAL A 616 -21.36 21.31 -25.10
N PRO A 617 -21.22 20.20 -24.33
CA PRO A 617 -21.31 20.21 -22.88
C PRO A 617 -20.43 21.28 -22.21
N PRO A 618 -20.93 21.96 -21.16
CA PRO A 618 -20.16 22.98 -20.46
C PRO A 618 -18.99 22.35 -19.70
N VAL A 619 -17.79 22.85 -19.98
CA VAL A 619 -16.55 22.51 -19.26
C VAL A 619 -16.67 22.82 -17.76
N ILE A 620 -15.79 22.21 -16.98
CA ILE A 620 -15.53 22.62 -15.60
C ILE A 620 -14.42 23.67 -15.66
N THR A 621 -14.77 24.89 -15.26
CA THR A 621 -13.81 26.02 -15.19
C THR A 621 -12.71 25.76 -14.15
N ARG A 622 -11.60 26.50 -14.23
CA ARG A 622 -10.47 26.34 -13.29
C ARG A 622 -10.92 26.60 -11.84
N GLU A 623 -11.73 27.64 -11.65
CA GLU A 623 -12.31 28.06 -10.37
C GLU A 623 -13.28 27.01 -9.80
N GLU A 624 -14.06 26.35 -10.67
CA GLU A 624 -14.89 25.21 -10.29
C GLU A 624 -14.05 23.98 -9.94
N ALA A 625 -13.02 23.65 -10.71
CA ALA A 625 -12.10 22.55 -10.42
C ALA A 625 -11.42 22.73 -9.05
N GLU A 626 -10.99 23.95 -8.72
CA GLU A 626 -10.41 24.30 -7.42
C GLU A 626 -11.44 24.32 -6.28
N LYS A 627 -12.70 24.64 -6.57
CA LYS A 627 -13.80 24.49 -5.62
C LYS A 627 -14.08 23.01 -5.35
N TYR A 628 -14.10 22.15 -6.38
CA TYR A 628 -14.25 20.70 -6.23
C TYR A 628 -13.06 20.09 -5.50
N ARG A 629 -11.81 20.44 -5.84
CA ARG A 629 -10.59 20.02 -5.11
C ARG A 629 -10.70 20.30 -3.61
N ARG A 630 -11.06 21.52 -3.20
CA ARG A 630 -11.22 21.89 -1.78
C ARG A 630 -12.31 21.09 -1.06
N VAL A 631 -13.41 20.77 -1.74
CA VAL A 631 -14.49 19.95 -1.18
C VAL A 631 -14.06 18.48 -1.06
N LEU A 632 -13.47 17.91 -2.11
CA LEU A 632 -12.97 16.53 -2.17
C LEU A 632 -11.87 16.30 -1.11
N MET A 633 -10.93 17.24 -0.96
CA MET A 633 -9.93 17.20 0.11
C MET A 633 -10.60 17.20 1.48
N LYS A 634 -11.54 18.10 1.75
CA LYS A 634 -12.26 18.13 3.05
C LYS A 634 -13.04 16.83 3.32
N GLU A 635 -13.69 16.28 2.29
CA GLU A 635 -14.43 15.02 2.36
C GLU A 635 -13.52 13.86 2.76
N ARG A 636 -12.37 13.69 2.09
CA ARG A 636 -11.39 12.64 2.40
C ARG A 636 -10.67 12.88 3.74
N SER A 637 -10.32 14.13 4.07
CA SER A 637 -9.70 14.45 5.37
C SER A 637 -10.62 14.17 6.57
N SER A 638 -11.93 14.37 6.44
CA SER A 638 -12.88 13.93 7.49
C SER A 638 -12.81 12.41 7.63
N TYR A 639 -13.06 11.67 6.55
CA TYR A 639 -13.01 10.20 6.56
C TYR A 639 -11.69 9.63 7.11
N MET A 640 -10.55 10.30 6.91
CA MET A 640 -9.25 9.89 7.46
C MET A 640 -9.05 10.26 8.93
N GLN A 641 -9.65 11.34 9.41
CA GLN A 641 -9.73 11.63 10.85
C GLN A 641 -10.68 10.64 11.53
N ASP A 642 -11.85 10.40 10.94
CA ASP A 642 -12.87 9.47 11.42
C ASP A 642 -12.30 8.04 11.45
N THR A 643 -11.70 7.53 10.37
CA THR A 643 -11.06 6.19 10.35
C THR A 643 -9.76 6.06 11.16
N ALA A 644 -9.06 7.16 11.45
CA ALA A 644 -7.97 7.16 12.44
C ALA A 644 -8.48 7.31 13.90
N MET A 645 -9.77 7.53 14.08
CA MET A 645 -10.44 7.67 15.38
C MET A 645 -11.42 6.53 15.68
N ILE A 646 -11.78 5.66 14.71
CA ILE A 646 -12.71 4.53 14.89
C ILE A 646 -12.27 3.74 16.14
N PRO A 647 -13.05 3.81 17.24
CA PRO A 647 -13.02 2.79 18.25
C PRO A 647 -13.96 1.66 17.79
N PHE A 648 -13.93 0.51 18.47
CA PHE A 648 -15.07 -0.39 18.41
C PHE A 648 -16.36 0.37 18.82
N PRO A 649 -17.53 0.01 18.26
CA PRO A 649 -18.72 0.86 18.33
C PRO A 649 -19.29 0.97 19.75
N PHE A 650 -18.74 1.89 20.53
CA PHE A 650 -19.37 2.40 21.74
C PHE A 650 -20.78 2.85 21.37
N ALA A 651 -21.77 2.25 22.04
CA ALA A 651 -23.14 2.72 21.96
C ALA A 651 -23.16 4.23 22.24
N GLN A 652 -23.84 5.02 21.39
CA GLN A 652 -23.84 6.47 21.50
C GLN A 652 -24.54 6.94 22.78
N VAL A 653 -23.79 6.96 23.90
CA VAL A 653 -24.13 7.74 25.08
C VAL A 653 -24.03 9.20 24.65
N LYS A 654 -25.16 9.74 24.19
CA LYS A 654 -25.33 11.16 23.88
C LYS A 654 -25.24 11.95 25.19
N ILE A 655 -24.02 12.23 25.63
CA ILE A 655 -23.75 13.33 26.55
C ILE A 655 -24.12 14.61 25.79
N LEU A 656 -25.37 15.02 25.96
CA LEU A 656 -25.92 16.26 25.43
C LEU A 656 -25.04 17.41 25.92
N LYS A 657 -24.46 18.16 24.97
CA LYS A 657 -23.69 19.39 25.27
C LYS A 657 -24.62 20.51 25.73
N TYR A 658 -25.03 20.42 26.99
CA TYR A 658 -25.50 21.53 27.81
C TYR A 658 -24.61 21.63 29.06
N GLU A 659 -24.64 22.77 29.74
CA GLU A 659 -23.89 23.04 30.98
C GLU A 659 -22.35 23.16 30.90
N ILE A 660 -21.84 23.85 29.86
CA ILE A 660 -20.69 24.78 30.06
C ILE A 660 -21.10 26.18 29.56
N ALA A 661 -22.06 26.78 30.28
CA ALA A 661 -22.55 28.14 30.05
C ALA A 661 -22.86 28.93 31.33
N ILE A 662 -22.54 28.38 32.51
CA ILE A 662 -22.72 29.02 33.82
C ILE A 662 -21.47 28.78 34.67
N LEU A 663 -20.44 29.63 34.54
CA LEU A 663 -19.37 29.82 35.55
C LEU A 663 -18.42 31.02 35.31
N VAL A 664 -18.72 31.93 34.38
CA VAL A 664 -17.90 33.16 34.13
C VAL A 664 -18.66 34.47 34.39
N LEU A 665 -19.97 34.40 34.67
CA LEU A 665 -20.81 35.55 35.04
C LEU A 665 -21.57 35.24 36.33
N GLY A 666 -20.90 35.40 37.48
CA GLY A 666 -21.48 35.02 38.78
C GLY A 666 -20.76 35.53 40.04
N LEU A 667 -19.85 36.51 39.92
CA LEU A 667 -19.15 37.11 41.08
C LEU A 667 -19.19 38.65 41.05
N LYS A 668 -20.42 39.19 41.16
CA LYS A 668 -20.69 40.54 41.66
C LYS A 668 -21.95 40.55 42.53
N ASP A 669 -21.96 41.47 43.49
CA ASP A 669 -23.13 41.99 44.19
C ASP A 669 -23.98 41.01 45.04
N TYR A 670 -23.38 40.47 46.10
CA TYR A 670 -24.08 40.37 47.38
C TYR A 670 -23.84 41.66 48.18
N GLY A 671 -24.87 42.49 48.31
CA GLY A 671 -24.76 43.84 48.89
C GLY A 671 -25.28 43.95 50.33
N SER A 672 -24.59 44.75 51.15
CA SER A 672 -25.00 45.25 52.49
C SER A 672 -25.21 44.19 53.59
N ASN A 673 -24.67 44.35 54.81
CA ASN A 673 -24.79 45.58 55.60
C ASN A 673 -23.69 45.80 56.67
N SER A 674 -23.52 47.08 57.02
CA SER A 674 -23.01 47.63 58.30
C SER A 674 -21.67 47.15 58.94
N SER A 675 -20.71 48.11 58.96
CA SER A 675 -19.90 48.51 60.14
C SER A 675 -18.70 47.62 60.57
N VAL A 676 -17.59 48.11 61.15
CA VAL A 676 -17.10 49.51 61.38
C VAL A 676 -15.57 49.51 61.63
N ASN A 677 -14.85 50.55 61.17
CA ASN A 677 -13.41 50.86 61.43
C ASN A 677 -12.36 49.80 60.98
N GLY A 678 -11.09 50.15 60.69
CA GLY A 678 -10.49 51.47 60.51
C GLY A 678 -8.96 51.43 60.33
N GLN A 679 -8.43 52.38 59.54
CA GLN A 679 -7.04 52.91 59.44
C GLN A 679 -5.77 52.02 59.61
N ALA A 680 -4.80 52.33 58.72
CA ALA A 680 -3.36 52.05 58.80
C ALA A 680 -2.90 50.59 58.55
N THR A 681 -1.74 50.33 57.93
CA THR A 681 -0.69 51.26 57.46
C THR A 681 -0.21 50.87 56.07
#